data_AF-A0A926XSW1-F1
#
_entry.id   AF-A0A926XSW1-F1
#
_cell.length_a   1.000
_cell.length_b   1.000
_cell.length_c   1.000
_cell.angle_alpha   90.00
_cell.angle_beta   90.00
_cell.angle_gamma   90.00
#
_symmetry.space_group_name_H-M   'P 1'
#
loop_
_entity.id
_entity.type
_entity.pdbx_description
1 polymer ?
#
loop_
_entity_poly.entity_id
_entity_poly.type
_entity_poly.pdbx_seq_one_letter_code
_entity_poly.pdbx_strand_id
1 'polypeptide(L)'
;MVAVKTLQASIWRKPAMLLSGLALSIGWGIRGNFGHEYGAAFSGCLSAIVVALVSGRSDWRQRVLYFAFFGAIGWGFGGSMSYMQVIAYTQSGHGLSQWYGYVGLFYMGFLWAALGGAGTSLAAVAERERLVQLFKPILVLFGAWFIQDWVEDPIAEWLQSGLAFDNTWSRHKNPLYWLDADYMAALWALLAMALYDLYDRAEKNGWLLPVFAAVGALAGWGIQALLNVTGFDTKLASWLTYPLGDPTYVNPETGALAFDAHNFLNNWPQWFGDYPQHIGWIIGLLLGVTCYFVRFGKFRDGASLIVYMAAGWLLFFLAIPVLGSVLVADYGGLRMTPPRSDDWAGITGVFIGAIVWFRHNKLLPVAVASVICGTIGGLGFSGVQWIKQLMMAPGNPRRLIGNGLSPDSAEFKTITSNWADWQHQNWHSFLEQTYGFMNGIALIVALGYLATRIPIHDEPRESKSITGKWTLGVAAVFVWLALPYVNLVKNVEDWSKGLNPDVWTRSVTPGSTETTTALWDVPYVGKLPGVDLQLTPTGWFNVTWLLVLVLFIVLIRRHFRESFSIIPTTWLGRGQLIYLVLLWLMVVGNFERALVVWHPSRLLTEWVITVNAILSTLLVLVIPHERETVSVQSPASFAPFYRQVWIRAVAAVAISSVFFVVTNRLIYHYPVNEKASAMIHTRFGPEADWKAKPNLKNAQHK
;
A
#
# COMPACT_ATOMS: atom_id res chain seq x y z
N MET A 1 -9.46 -0.55 -53.88
CA MET A 1 -9.71 -0.01 -52.52
C MET A 1 -9.90 -1.18 -51.57
N VAL A 2 -8.84 -1.60 -50.89
CA VAL A 2 -8.93 -2.60 -49.82
C VAL A 2 -9.53 -1.90 -48.61
N ALA A 3 -10.66 -2.39 -48.11
CA ALA A 3 -11.29 -1.88 -46.92
C ALA A 3 -10.27 -1.88 -45.78
N VAL A 4 -9.87 -0.68 -45.31
CA VAL A 4 -9.11 -0.53 -44.09
C VAL A 4 -10.03 -1.00 -42.97
N LYS A 5 -9.96 -2.29 -42.61
CA LYS A 5 -10.47 -2.79 -41.34
C LYS A 5 -9.89 -1.85 -40.29
N THR A 6 -10.74 -1.08 -39.63
CA THR A 6 -10.40 -0.33 -38.43
C THR A 6 -9.89 -1.33 -37.41
N LEU A 7 -8.57 -1.56 -37.41
CA LEU A 7 -7.89 -2.44 -36.47
C LEU A 7 -8.13 -1.84 -35.10
N GLN A 8 -8.92 -2.53 -34.29
CA GLN A 8 -9.09 -2.24 -32.87
C GLN A 8 -7.69 -2.07 -32.25
N ALA A 9 -7.47 -0.98 -31.50
CA ALA A 9 -6.14 -0.70 -30.95
C ALA A 9 -5.61 -1.92 -30.17
N SER A 10 -4.33 -2.24 -30.34
CA SER A 10 -3.71 -3.48 -29.85
C SER A 10 -4.00 -3.78 -28.37
N ILE A 11 -4.05 -2.72 -27.57
CA ILE A 11 -4.35 -2.76 -26.13
C ILE A 11 -5.73 -3.34 -25.77
N TRP A 12 -6.70 -3.30 -26.70
CA TRP A 12 -8.05 -3.83 -26.48
C TRP A 12 -8.22 -5.29 -26.89
N ARG A 13 -7.17 -5.93 -27.41
CA ARG A 13 -7.22 -7.35 -27.75
C ARG A 13 -7.37 -8.19 -26.49
N LYS A 14 -8.22 -9.23 -26.51
CA LYS A 14 -8.44 -10.12 -25.36
C LYS A 14 -7.12 -10.69 -24.78
N PRO A 15 -6.12 -11.11 -25.57
CA PRO A 15 -4.84 -11.56 -25.03
C PRO A 15 -4.04 -10.48 -24.32
N ALA A 16 -4.17 -9.20 -24.71
CA ALA A 16 -3.51 -8.08 -24.01
C ALA A 16 -4.15 -7.85 -22.63
N MET A 17 -5.48 -7.90 -22.56
CA MET A 17 -6.21 -7.84 -21.29
C MET A 17 -5.86 -9.00 -20.37
N LEU A 18 -5.81 -10.22 -20.92
CA LEU A 18 -5.38 -11.41 -20.18
C LEU A 18 -3.95 -11.25 -19.66
N LEU A 19 -3.00 -10.82 -20.48
CA LEU A 19 -1.61 -10.61 -20.05
C LEU A 19 -1.51 -9.56 -18.92
N SER A 20 -2.22 -8.43 -19.03
CA SER A 20 -2.18 -7.40 -17.98
C SER A 20 -2.83 -7.87 -16.67
N GLY A 21 -3.94 -8.61 -16.77
CA GLY A 21 -4.57 -9.30 -15.64
C GLY A 21 -3.63 -10.31 -14.99
N LEU A 22 -3.00 -11.20 -15.77
CA LEU A 22 -2.07 -12.20 -15.25
C LEU A 22 -0.84 -11.56 -14.60
N ALA A 23 -0.24 -10.55 -15.23
CA ALA A 23 0.94 -9.86 -14.69
C ALA A 23 0.67 -9.25 -13.31
N LEU A 24 -0.49 -8.63 -13.12
CA LEU A 24 -0.86 -8.03 -11.84
C LEU A 24 -1.34 -9.10 -10.84
N SER A 25 -2.03 -10.15 -11.29
CA SER A 25 -2.40 -11.33 -10.47
C SER A 25 -1.18 -12.03 -9.86
N ILE A 26 -0.14 -12.29 -10.66
CA ILE A 26 1.13 -12.87 -10.20
C ILE A 26 1.75 -12.01 -9.11
N GLY A 27 1.87 -10.71 -9.39
CA GLY A 27 2.39 -9.76 -8.42
C GLY A 27 1.60 -9.76 -7.12
N TRP A 28 0.27 -9.76 -7.21
CA TRP A 28 -0.60 -9.71 -6.05
C TRP A 28 -0.58 -11.00 -5.23
N GLY A 29 -0.49 -12.16 -5.90
CA GLY A 29 -0.29 -13.44 -5.24
C GLY A 29 1.03 -13.50 -4.48
N ILE A 30 2.13 -13.02 -5.10
CA ILE A 30 3.43 -12.88 -4.44
C ILE A 30 3.33 -11.89 -3.27
N ARG A 31 2.67 -10.75 -3.45
CA ARG A 31 2.40 -9.77 -2.38
C ARG A 31 1.68 -10.41 -1.18
N GLY A 32 0.79 -11.39 -1.39
CA GLY A 32 0.16 -12.16 -0.32
C GLY A 32 1.14 -12.91 0.58
N ASN A 33 2.26 -13.38 0.00
CA ASN A 33 3.32 -14.06 0.74
C ASN A 33 4.28 -13.09 1.44
N PHE A 34 4.58 -11.94 0.82
CA PHE A 34 5.57 -10.98 1.35
C PHE A 34 4.96 -9.88 2.24
N GLY A 35 3.66 -9.59 2.07
CA GLY A 35 2.93 -8.51 2.70
C GLY A 35 3.44 -7.10 2.34
N HIS A 36 2.68 -6.09 2.74
CA HIS A 36 3.04 -4.67 2.72
C HIS A 36 3.07 -3.98 1.33
N GLU A 37 3.43 -2.71 1.34
CA GLU A 37 3.48 -1.78 0.21
C GLU A 37 4.43 -2.24 -0.90
N TYR A 38 5.59 -2.78 -0.51
CA TYR A 38 6.63 -3.23 -1.44
C TYR A 38 6.20 -4.39 -2.34
N GLY A 39 5.38 -5.30 -1.82
CA GLY A 39 4.81 -6.39 -2.63
C GLY A 39 3.83 -5.84 -3.66
N ALA A 40 3.05 -4.83 -3.30
CA ALA A 40 2.09 -4.19 -4.21
C ALA A 40 2.80 -3.38 -5.31
N ALA A 41 3.93 -2.76 -4.96
CA ALA A 41 4.78 -2.05 -5.91
C ALA A 41 5.31 -2.97 -7.02
N PHE A 42 5.71 -4.20 -6.68
CA PHE A 42 6.11 -5.20 -7.69
C PHE A 42 4.97 -5.53 -8.67
N SER A 43 3.74 -5.76 -8.17
CA SER A 43 2.57 -6.01 -9.01
C SER A 43 2.30 -4.88 -10.00
N GLY A 44 2.34 -3.65 -9.50
CA GLY A 44 2.18 -2.44 -10.30
C GLY A 44 3.25 -2.31 -11.38
N CYS A 45 4.51 -2.59 -11.02
CA CYS A 45 5.64 -2.58 -11.93
C CYS A 45 5.43 -3.53 -13.13
N LEU A 46 5.10 -4.80 -12.86
CA LEU A 46 4.91 -5.81 -13.90
C LEU A 46 3.78 -5.43 -14.87
N SER A 47 2.62 -5.03 -14.35
CA SER A 47 1.48 -4.70 -15.20
C SER A 47 1.68 -3.39 -15.97
N ALA A 48 2.37 -2.40 -15.38
CA ALA A 48 2.72 -1.16 -16.07
C ALA A 48 3.65 -1.40 -17.28
N ILE A 49 4.63 -2.30 -17.14
CA ILE A 49 5.48 -2.74 -18.26
C ILE A 49 4.62 -3.36 -19.37
N VAL A 50 3.73 -4.30 -19.01
CA VAL A 50 2.82 -4.95 -19.97
C VAL A 50 2.01 -3.92 -20.74
N VAL A 51 1.38 -2.97 -20.04
CA VAL A 51 0.54 -1.95 -20.66
C VAL A 51 1.33 -1.09 -21.65
N ALA A 52 2.57 -0.72 -21.33
CA ALA A 52 3.44 -0.01 -22.28
C ALA A 52 3.73 -0.86 -23.53
N LEU A 53 3.98 -2.16 -23.38
CA LEU A 53 4.30 -3.08 -24.48
C LEU A 53 3.10 -3.31 -25.43
N VAL A 54 1.92 -3.60 -24.87
CA VAL A 54 0.70 -3.92 -25.63
C VAL A 54 -0.09 -2.68 -26.10
N SER A 55 0.36 -1.48 -25.73
CA SER A 55 -0.32 -0.22 -26.05
C SER A 55 -0.50 0.02 -27.55
N GLY A 56 0.36 -0.55 -28.40
CA GLY A 56 0.52 -0.18 -29.80
C GLY A 56 1.14 1.20 -30.00
N ARG A 57 1.73 1.79 -28.93
CA ARG A 57 2.29 3.13 -28.91
C ARG A 57 3.81 3.08 -28.73
N SER A 58 4.55 3.53 -29.74
CA SER A 58 6.02 3.54 -29.70
C SER A 58 6.58 4.51 -28.67
N ASP A 59 5.91 5.64 -28.45
CA ASP A 59 6.27 6.64 -27.42
C ASP A 59 6.13 6.07 -26.01
N TRP A 60 5.16 5.19 -25.76
CA TRP A 60 5.00 4.52 -24.47
C TRP A 60 6.03 3.42 -24.25
N ARG A 61 6.36 2.64 -25.29
CA ARG A 61 7.42 1.62 -25.24
C ARG A 61 8.79 2.24 -24.93
N GLN A 62 9.09 3.42 -25.49
CA GLN A 62 10.30 4.19 -25.17
C GLN A 62 10.38 4.61 -23.69
N ARG A 63 9.23 4.66 -23.01
CA ARG A 63 9.09 5.04 -21.61
C ARG A 63 8.86 3.85 -20.68
N VAL A 64 9.08 2.61 -21.15
CA VAL A 64 8.75 1.39 -20.38
C VAL A 64 9.35 1.38 -18.96
N LEU A 65 10.57 1.91 -18.77
CA LEU A 65 11.19 2.04 -17.45
C LEU A 65 10.50 3.09 -16.57
N TYR A 66 9.98 4.17 -17.14
CA TYR A 66 9.17 5.14 -16.38
C TYR A 66 7.81 4.55 -16.01
N PHE A 67 7.18 3.80 -16.92
CA PHE A 67 5.97 3.04 -16.60
C PHE A 67 6.21 2.09 -15.43
N ALA A 68 7.31 1.32 -15.49
CA ALA A 68 7.71 0.42 -14.41
C ALA A 68 7.92 1.14 -13.08
N PHE A 69 8.72 2.21 -13.06
CA PHE A 69 9.07 2.98 -11.87
C PHE A 69 7.86 3.68 -11.23
N PHE A 70 7.12 4.50 -11.98
CA PHE A 70 5.98 5.22 -11.43
C PHE A 70 4.77 4.32 -11.18
N GLY A 71 4.61 3.25 -11.98
CA GLY A 71 3.63 2.20 -11.71
C GLY A 71 3.91 1.51 -10.39
N ALA A 72 5.16 1.14 -10.11
CA ALA A 72 5.53 0.56 -8.83
C ALA A 72 5.19 1.47 -7.65
N ILE A 73 5.62 2.73 -7.71
CA ILE A 73 5.36 3.70 -6.64
C ILE A 73 3.86 3.89 -6.42
N GLY A 74 3.09 4.10 -7.50
CA GLY A 74 1.64 4.31 -7.42
C GLY A 74 0.89 3.15 -6.76
N TRP A 75 1.25 1.91 -7.09
CA TRP A 75 0.64 0.73 -6.50
C TRP A 75 1.16 0.42 -5.08
N GLY A 76 2.37 0.86 -4.75
CA GLY A 76 2.93 0.76 -3.40
C GLY A 76 2.16 1.59 -2.37
N PHE A 77 1.84 2.86 -2.69
CA PHE A 77 1.16 3.79 -1.77
C PHE A 77 -0.20 3.32 -1.23
N GLY A 78 -0.92 2.44 -1.94
CA GLY A 78 -2.19 1.91 -1.45
C GLY A 78 -2.06 0.73 -0.48
N GLY A 79 -0.83 0.26 -0.22
CA GLY A 79 -0.55 -1.00 0.48
C GLY A 79 -0.58 -0.96 2.00
N SER A 80 -0.64 0.22 2.64
CA SER A 80 -0.71 0.39 4.10
C SER A 80 -2.09 0.19 4.70
N MET A 81 -3.16 0.31 3.90
CA MET A 81 -4.54 0.18 4.40
C MET A 81 -4.83 -1.23 4.94
N SER A 82 -5.30 -1.31 6.19
CA SER A 82 -5.74 -2.58 6.79
C SER A 82 -7.14 -2.98 6.28
N TYR A 83 -7.31 -4.21 5.80
CA TYR A 83 -8.57 -4.64 5.17
C TYR A 83 -9.14 -5.99 5.66
N MET A 84 -8.39 -6.78 6.43
CA MET A 84 -8.85 -8.10 6.92
C MET A 84 -10.15 -8.00 7.72
N GLN A 85 -10.26 -7.02 8.60
CA GLN A 85 -11.45 -6.82 9.43
C GLN A 85 -12.65 -6.37 8.59
N VAL A 86 -12.43 -5.56 7.55
CA VAL A 86 -13.48 -5.16 6.60
C VAL A 86 -13.97 -6.35 5.78
N ILE A 87 -13.06 -7.25 5.36
CA ILE A 87 -13.43 -8.54 4.76
C ILE A 87 -14.29 -9.33 5.74
N ALA A 88 -13.95 -9.41 7.02
CA ALA A 88 -14.75 -10.13 8.00
C ALA A 88 -16.14 -9.51 8.20
N TYR A 89 -16.26 -8.17 8.18
CA TYR A 89 -17.55 -7.49 8.23
C TYR A 89 -18.49 -7.93 7.11
N THR A 90 -18.00 -8.18 5.89
CA THR A 90 -18.83 -8.69 4.78
C THR A 90 -19.47 -10.05 5.06
N GLN A 91 -18.97 -10.80 6.04
CA GLN A 91 -19.48 -12.11 6.44
C GLN A 91 -20.34 -12.06 7.71
N SER A 92 -20.60 -10.86 8.23
CA SER A 92 -21.34 -10.63 9.46
C SER A 92 -22.84 -10.89 9.30
N GLY A 93 -23.45 -11.57 10.27
CA GLY A 93 -24.91 -11.66 10.41
C GLY A 93 -25.59 -10.30 10.66
N HIS A 94 -24.87 -9.29 11.16
CA HIS A 94 -25.40 -7.94 11.37
C HIS A 94 -25.48 -7.15 10.04
N GLY A 95 -26.71 -6.82 9.60
CA GLY A 95 -26.99 -6.23 8.27
C GLY A 95 -26.21 -4.96 7.96
N LEU A 96 -26.18 -4.00 8.89
CA LEU A 96 -25.46 -2.75 8.69
C LEU A 96 -23.94 -2.96 8.65
N SER A 97 -23.40 -3.87 9.48
CA SER A 97 -21.97 -4.22 9.47
C SER A 97 -21.59 -4.88 8.15
N GLN A 98 -22.44 -5.76 7.63
CA GLN A 98 -22.22 -6.43 6.35
C GLN A 98 -22.21 -5.48 5.16
N TRP A 99 -23.19 -4.57 5.08
CA TRP A 99 -23.21 -3.53 4.05
C TRP A 99 -21.99 -2.61 4.17
N TYR A 100 -21.66 -2.18 5.39
CA TYR A 100 -20.48 -1.35 5.67
C TYR A 100 -19.18 -2.04 5.24
N GLY A 101 -19.03 -3.33 5.53
CA GLY A 101 -17.89 -4.13 5.09
C GLY A 101 -17.75 -4.12 3.56
N TYR A 102 -18.85 -4.24 2.82
CA TYR A 102 -18.78 -4.25 1.36
C TYR A 102 -18.40 -2.87 0.80
N VAL A 103 -19.01 -1.80 1.30
CA VAL A 103 -18.71 -0.44 0.89
C VAL A 103 -17.28 -0.04 1.26
N GLY A 104 -16.82 -0.40 2.47
CA GLY A 104 -15.44 -0.18 2.90
C GLY A 104 -14.44 -0.92 2.02
N LEU A 105 -14.73 -2.16 1.64
CA LEU A 105 -13.88 -2.94 0.75
C LEU A 105 -13.82 -2.38 -0.66
N PHE A 106 -14.96 -1.91 -1.18
CA PHE A 106 -15.01 -1.16 -2.43
C PHE A 106 -14.14 0.09 -2.34
N TYR A 107 -14.25 0.84 -1.24
CA TYR A 107 -13.54 2.09 -1.06
C TYR A 107 -12.02 1.91 -0.96
N MET A 108 -11.56 0.93 -0.20
CA MET A 108 -10.13 0.57 -0.15
C MET A 108 -9.63 0.10 -1.50
N GLY A 109 -10.38 -0.77 -2.19
CA GLY A 109 -10.04 -1.20 -3.54
C GLY A 109 -10.01 -0.06 -4.55
N PHE A 110 -10.87 0.95 -4.36
CA PHE A 110 -10.89 2.17 -5.14
C PHE A 110 -9.64 2.99 -4.93
N LEU A 111 -9.30 3.32 -3.68
CA LEU A 111 -8.13 4.15 -3.37
C LEU A 111 -6.84 3.50 -3.88
N TRP A 112 -6.69 2.21 -3.66
CA TRP A 112 -5.50 1.47 -4.05
C TRP A 112 -5.29 1.48 -5.57
N ALA A 113 -6.32 1.06 -6.32
CA ALA A 113 -6.23 1.04 -7.78
C ALA A 113 -6.21 2.46 -8.38
N ALA A 114 -6.80 3.46 -7.70
CA ALA A 114 -6.75 4.84 -8.15
C ALA A 114 -5.34 5.42 -8.09
N LEU A 115 -4.60 5.18 -6.99
CA LEU A 115 -3.20 5.59 -6.88
C LEU A 115 -2.29 4.80 -7.83
N GLY A 116 -2.52 3.49 -7.95
CA GLY A 116 -1.85 2.65 -8.94
C GLY A 116 -2.05 3.13 -10.38
N GLY A 117 -3.29 3.46 -10.74
CA GLY A 117 -3.64 4.04 -12.03
C GLY A 117 -3.03 5.43 -12.25
N ALA A 118 -2.98 6.27 -11.21
CA ALA A 118 -2.37 7.59 -11.28
C ALA A 118 -0.86 7.50 -11.55
N GLY A 119 -0.14 6.66 -10.79
CA GLY A 119 1.30 6.45 -10.97
C GLY A 119 1.64 5.94 -12.38
N THR A 120 0.94 4.90 -12.85
CA THR A 120 1.19 4.36 -14.20
C THR A 120 0.81 5.35 -15.31
N SER A 121 -0.33 6.03 -15.20
CA SER A 121 -0.77 7.00 -16.22
C SER A 121 0.05 8.29 -16.22
N LEU A 122 0.74 8.62 -15.13
CA LEU A 122 1.69 9.74 -15.11
C LEU A 122 2.79 9.55 -16.16
N ALA A 123 3.35 8.34 -16.30
CA ALA A 123 4.35 8.01 -17.31
C ALA A 123 3.82 8.13 -18.76
N ALA A 124 2.52 7.87 -18.94
CA ALA A 124 1.85 7.97 -20.23
C ALA A 124 1.57 9.43 -20.64
N VAL A 125 1.17 10.27 -19.68
CA VAL A 125 0.60 11.61 -19.93
C VAL A 125 1.63 12.71 -19.76
N ALA A 126 2.49 12.64 -18.74
CA ALA A 126 3.41 13.73 -18.45
C ALA A 126 4.50 13.86 -19.52
N GLU A 127 4.93 15.10 -19.76
CA GLU A 127 6.10 15.38 -20.59
C GLU A 127 7.35 14.77 -19.97
N ARG A 128 8.31 14.40 -20.83
CA ARG A 128 9.55 13.74 -20.39
C ARG A 128 10.33 14.57 -19.39
N GLU A 129 10.38 15.89 -19.57
CA GLU A 129 11.06 16.80 -18.65
C GLU A 129 10.48 16.70 -17.24
N ARG A 130 9.15 16.70 -17.11
CA ARG A 130 8.46 16.53 -15.83
C ARG A 130 8.75 15.17 -15.20
N LEU A 131 8.74 14.10 -15.99
CA LEU A 131 9.11 12.77 -15.48
C LEU A 131 10.53 12.74 -14.94
N VAL A 132 11.48 13.38 -15.63
CA VAL A 132 12.89 13.46 -15.21
C VAL A 132 13.04 14.30 -13.93
N GLN A 133 12.34 15.43 -13.83
CA GLN A 133 12.38 16.32 -12.68
C GLN A 133 11.92 15.61 -11.39
N LEU A 134 10.89 14.77 -11.47
CA LEU A 134 10.34 14.05 -10.32
C LEU A 134 11.33 13.09 -9.64
N PHE A 135 12.38 12.62 -10.32
CA PHE A 135 13.31 11.65 -9.74
C PHE A 135 14.07 12.22 -8.54
N LYS A 136 14.51 13.48 -8.60
CA LYS A 136 15.30 14.07 -7.50
C LYS A 136 14.47 14.14 -6.21
N PRO A 137 13.26 14.75 -6.17
CA PRO A 137 12.42 14.72 -4.99
C PRO A 137 12.09 13.31 -4.50
N ILE A 138 11.81 12.37 -5.39
CA ILE A 138 11.50 10.98 -5.00
C ILE A 138 12.71 10.30 -4.34
N LEU A 139 13.91 10.49 -4.86
CA LEU A 139 15.13 9.94 -4.25
C LEU A 139 15.42 10.56 -2.88
N VAL A 140 15.18 11.86 -2.72
CA VAL A 140 15.29 12.54 -1.42
C VAL A 140 14.25 12.00 -0.44
N LEU A 141 13.02 11.75 -0.90
CA LEU A 141 11.98 11.12 -0.09
C LEU A 141 12.37 9.71 0.35
N PHE A 142 12.85 8.86 -0.56
CA PHE A 142 13.33 7.52 -0.21
C PHE A 142 14.50 7.57 0.76
N GLY A 143 15.43 8.51 0.59
CA GLY A 143 16.50 8.73 1.55
C GLY A 143 15.99 9.14 2.93
N ALA A 144 14.98 10.00 3.00
CA ALA A 144 14.37 10.44 4.25
C ALA A 144 13.64 9.30 4.97
N TRP A 145 12.86 8.48 4.26
CA TRP A 145 12.22 7.29 4.84
C TRP A 145 13.24 6.23 5.26
N PHE A 146 14.30 6.04 4.48
CA PHE A 146 15.40 5.16 4.91
C PHE A 146 16.05 5.64 6.22
N ILE A 147 16.24 6.95 6.39
CA ILE A 147 16.75 7.51 7.65
C ILE A 147 15.72 7.34 8.77
N GLN A 148 14.43 7.56 8.50
CA GLN A 148 13.35 7.36 9.47
C GLN A 148 13.39 5.93 10.03
N ASP A 149 13.47 4.91 9.17
CA ASP A 149 13.51 3.50 9.57
C ASP A 149 14.66 3.19 10.55
N TRP A 150 15.77 3.94 10.50
CA TRP A 150 16.92 3.76 11.38
C TRP A 150 16.83 4.52 12.70
N VAL A 151 16.00 5.56 12.75
CA VAL A 151 15.99 6.55 13.84
C VAL A 151 14.71 6.45 14.68
N GLU A 152 13.61 5.97 14.12
CA GLU A 152 12.31 5.89 14.80
C GLU A 152 12.36 5.01 16.07
N ASP A 153 12.84 3.78 15.96
CA ASP A 153 12.95 2.85 17.10
C ASP A 153 13.89 3.39 18.20
N PRO A 154 15.13 3.85 17.91
CA PRO A 154 15.98 4.48 18.91
C PRO A 154 15.37 5.70 19.62
N ILE A 155 14.61 6.54 18.89
CA ILE A 155 13.90 7.67 19.48
C ILE A 155 12.78 7.19 20.40
N ALA A 156 12.00 6.19 19.96
CA ALA A 156 10.91 5.63 20.75
C ALA A 156 11.43 5.00 22.06
N GLU A 157 12.52 4.24 22.00
CA GLU A 157 13.20 3.67 23.18
C GLU A 157 13.74 4.75 24.11
N TRP A 158 14.32 5.83 23.56
CA TRP A 158 14.79 6.97 24.36
C TRP A 158 13.64 7.70 25.05
N LEU A 159 12.50 7.88 24.37
CA LEU A 159 11.31 8.54 24.91
C LEU A 159 10.60 7.73 26.00
N GLN A 160 10.77 6.41 26.05
CA GLN A 160 10.14 5.56 27.07
C GLN A 160 11.16 4.55 27.64
N SER A 161 12.26 5.08 28.21
CA SER A 161 13.29 4.26 28.83
C SER A 161 12.71 3.33 29.92
N GLY A 162 12.84 2.01 29.75
CA GLY A 162 12.44 1.02 30.76
C GLY A 162 11.11 0.29 30.51
N LEU A 163 10.41 0.59 29.41
CA LEU A 163 9.22 -0.18 28.98
C LEU A 163 9.49 -0.88 27.65
N ALA A 164 9.47 -2.21 27.65
CA ALA A 164 9.54 -2.98 26.41
C ALA A 164 8.22 -2.86 25.63
N PHE A 165 8.30 -2.45 24.37
CA PHE A 165 7.18 -2.50 23.42
C PHE A 165 7.54 -3.42 22.26
N ASP A 166 6.55 -4.17 21.76
CA ASP A 166 6.70 -5.05 20.59
C ASP A 166 6.11 -4.37 19.36
N ASN A 167 6.92 -4.28 18.29
CA ASN A 167 6.56 -3.73 16.98
C ASN A 167 5.54 -4.59 16.21
N THR A 168 5.16 -5.76 16.75
CA THR A 168 4.25 -6.71 16.11
C THR A 168 2.86 -6.70 16.76
N TRP A 169 2.77 -7.02 18.05
CA TRP A 169 1.49 -7.20 18.75
C TRP A 169 1.12 -6.04 19.69
N SER A 170 2.09 -5.19 20.09
CA SER A 170 1.89 -4.12 21.07
C SER A 170 2.26 -2.72 20.56
N ARG A 171 2.07 -2.45 19.26
CA ARG A 171 2.42 -1.18 18.60
C ARG A 171 1.87 0.08 19.28
N HIS A 172 0.70 -0.02 19.90
CA HIS A 172 0.05 1.07 20.62
C HIS A 172 0.78 1.52 21.90
N LYS A 173 1.75 0.73 22.37
CA LYS A 173 2.62 1.11 23.48
C LYS A 173 3.74 2.04 23.06
N ASN A 174 4.06 2.12 21.77
CA ASN A 174 5.07 3.02 21.25
C ASN A 174 4.67 4.48 21.55
N PRO A 175 5.57 5.33 22.11
CA PRO A 175 5.27 6.74 22.40
C PRO A 175 4.88 7.56 21.16
N LEU A 176 5.30 7.12 19.98
CA LEU A 176 4.97 7.71 18.69
C LEU A 176 3.68 7.12 18.09
N TYR A 177 2.97 6.23 18.78
CA TYR A 177 1.73 5.65 18.24
C TYR A 177 0.64 6.70 17.99
N TRP A 178 -0.02 6.61 16.84
CA TRP A 178 -1.26 7.34 16.57
C TRP A 178 -2.18 6.54 15.65
N LEU A 179 -3.23 5.93 16.23
CA LEU A 179 -4.24 5.12 15.52
C LEU A 179 -3.68 4.05 14.57
N ASP A 180 -2.46 3.54 14.83
CA ASP A 180 -1.76 2.55 14.00
C ASP A 180 -1.59 3.04 12.54
N ALA A 181 -1.32 4.34 12.35
CA ALA A 181 -1.26 5.01 11.03
C ALA A 181 0.13 5.59 10.69
N ASP A 182 0.41 5.73 9.39
CA ASP A 182 1.71 6.16 8.81
C ASP A 182 1.95 7.68 8.85
N TYR A 183 1.53 8.36 9.92
CA TYR A 183 1.66 9.83 10.01
C TYR A 183 3.12 10.29 10.09
N MET A 184 4.01 9.47 10.66
CA MET A 184 5.45 9.72 10.68
C MET A 184 6.00 9.77 9.24
N ALA A 185 5.64 8.81 8.39
CA ALA A 185 6.06 8.81 6.99
C ALA A 185 5.59 10.06 6.24
N ALA A 186 4.37 10.54 6.52
CA ALA A 186 3.85 11.79 5.94
C ALA A 186 4.61 13.04 6.46
N LEU A 187 4.94 13.10 7.75
CA LEU A 187 5.73 14.20 8.32
C LEU A 187 7.16 14.23 7.78
N TRP A 188 7.81 13.07 7.69
CA TRP A 188 9.14 12.93 7.08
C TRP A 188 9.13 13.27 5.59
N ALA A 189 8.04 12.98 4.87
CA ALA A 189 7.89 13.43 3.49
C ALA A 189 7.83 14.96 3.38
N LEU A 190 7.09 15.65 4.28
CA LEU A 190 7.08 17.12 4.31
C LEU A 190 8.44 17.69 4.70
N LEU A 191 9.12 17.11 5.69
CA LEU A 191 10.47 17.49 6.09
C LEU A 191 11.46 17.34 4.92
N ALA A 192 11.43 16.21 4.21
CA ALA A 192 12.26 15.95 3.06
C ALA A 192 12.05 16.99 1.96
N MET A 193 10.79 17.34 1.66
CA MET A 193 10.47 18.35 0.66
C MET A 193 10.84 19.76 1.10
N ALA A 194 10.71 20.07 2.39
CA ALA A 194 11.15 21.33 2.98
C ALA A 194 12.68 21.50 2.85
N LEU A 195 13.46 20.48 3.23
CA LEU A 195 14.91 20.47 3.10
C LEU A 195 15.35 20.55 1.64
N TYR A 196 14.69 19.78 0.76
CA TYR A 196 14.95 19.85 -0.69
C TYR A 196 14.71 21.25 -1.25
N ASP A 197 13.59 21.88 -0.89
CA ASP A 197 13.24 23.21 -1.37
C ASP A 197 14.18 24.31 -0.83
N LEU A 198 14.70 24.17 0.40
CA LEU A 198 15.74 25.07 0.92
C LEU A 198 17.07 24.92 0.17
N TYR A 199 17.46 23.67 -0.09
CA TYR A 199 18.70 23.35 -0.82
C TYR A 199 18.63 23.82 -2.27
N ASP A 200 17.56 23.47 -3.00
CA ASP A 200 17.39 23.81 -4.42
C ASP A 200 17.38 25.32 -4.67
N ARG A 201 16.83 26.09 -3.73
CA ARG A 201 16.73 27.55 -3.85
C ARG A 201 18.00 28.30 -3.47
N ALA A 202 18.94 27.69 -2.75
CA ALA A 202 20.04 28.39 -2.08
C ALA A 202 19.55 29.69 -1.39
N GLU A 203 18.44 29.59 -0.67
CA GLU A 203 17.55 30.70 -0.35
C GLU A 203 18.20 31.74 0.60
N LYS A 204 18.26 33.00 0.15
CA LYS A 204 18.77 34.14 0.96
C LYS A 204 17.92 34.40 2.19
N ASN A 205 16.63 34.06 2.13
CA ASN A 205 15.70 34.18 3.25
C ASN A 205 15.70 32.96 4.19
N GLY A 206 16.61 31.99 4.00
CA GLY A 206 16.68 30.80 4.86
C GLY A 206 16.83 31.13 6.35
N TRP A 207 17.46 32.27 6.69
CA TRP A 207 17.57 32.76 8.07
C TRP A 207 16.23 33.13 8.70
N LEU A 208 15.18 33.40 7.92
CA LEU A 208 13.83 33.65 8.43
C LEU A 208 13.15 32.36 8.90
N LEU A 209 13.53 31.18 8.41
CA LEU A 209 12.92 29.93 8.85
C LEU A 209 13.02 29.72 10.38
N PRO A 210 14.20 29.81 11.02
CA PRO A 210 14.28 29.71 12.48
C PRO A 210 13.54 30.85 13.19
N VAL A 211 13.44 32.05 12.59
CA VAL A 211 12.64 33.16 13.16
C VAL A 211 11.16 32.80 13.17
N PHE A 212 10.61 32.34 12.05
CA PHE A 212 9.21 31.89 11.95
C PHE A 212 8.93 30.71 12.88
N ALA A 213 9.85 29.74 12.96
CA ALA A 213 9.75 28.61 13.87
C ALA A 213 9.74 29.06 15.35
N ALA A 214 10.65 29.96 15.74
CA ALA A 214 10.73 30.49 17.10
C ALA A 214 9.51 31.34 17.46
N VAL A 215 9.08 32.25 16.58
CA VAL A 215 7.87 33.05 16.79
C VAL A 215 6.63 32.14 16.91
N GLY A 216 6.52 31.14 16.05
CA GLY A 216 5.45 30.14 16.12
C GLY A 216 5.49 29.37 17.44
N ALA A 217 6.66 28.86 17.85
CA ALA A 217 6.84 28.13 19.10
C ALA A 217 6.50 28.98 20.33
N LEU A 218 6.96 30.23 20.38
CA LEU A 218 6.66 31.18 21.46
C LEU A 218 5.17 31.52 21.51
N ALA A 219 4.53 31.73 20.35
CA ALA A 219 3.09 31.97 20.28
C ALA A 219 2.30 30.75 20.77
N GLY A 220 2.66 29.55 20.32
CA GLY A 220 2.01 28.30 20.75
C GLY A 220 2.21 28.00 22.24
N TRP A 221 3.42 28.24 22.77
CA TRP A 221 3.69 28.16 24.21
C TRP A 221 2.84 29.17 25.00
N GLY A 222 2.78 30.43 24.54
CA GLY A 222 2.01 31.49 25.19
C GLY A 222 0.51 31.19 25.21
N ILE A 223 -0.03 30.64 24.13
CA ILE A 223 -1.43 30.17 24.05
C ILE A 223 -1.66 29.04 25.06
N GLN A 224 -0.77 28.05 25.13
CA GLN A 224 -0.89 26.96 26.09
C GLN A 224 -0.80 27.45 27.54
N ALA A 225 0.13 28.36 27.85
CA ALA A 225 0.25 28.97 29.16
C ALA A 225 -1.02 29.73 29.56
N LEU A 226 -1.63 30.47 28.62
CA LEU A 226 -2.89 31.16 28.84
C LEU A 226 -4.04 30.17 29.11
N LEU A 227 -4.14 29.08 28.33
CA LEU A 227 -5.15 28.04 28.54
C LEU A 227 -5.02 27.37 29.91
N ASN A 228 -3.79 27.10 30.35
CA ASN A 228 -3.52 26.52 31.66
C ASN A 228 -3.89 27.48 32.80
N VAL A 229 -3.50 28.76 32.71
CA VAL A 229 -3.81 29.77 33.74
C VAL A 229 -5.31 30.03 33.85
N THR A 230 -6.02 29.96 32.73
CA THR A 230 -7.48 30.17 32.69
C THR A 230 -8.29 28.91 33.01
N GLY A 231 -7.65 27.75 33.16
CA GLY A 231 -8.31 26.45 33.38
C GLY A 231 -9.16 25.97 32.19
N PHE A 232 -8.97 26.55 30.99
CA PHE A 232 -9.67 26.15 29.77
C PHE A 232 -9.01 24.95 29.08
N ASP A 233 -7.79 24.59 29.46
CA ASP A 233 -7.05 23.43 28.97
C ASP A 233 -7.85 22.12 29.14
N THR A 234 -8.38 21.87 30.33
CA THR A 234 -9.18 20.67 30.64
C THR A 234 -10.49 20.62 29.84
N LYS A 235 -11.18 21.76 29.71
CA LYS A 235 -12.39 21.87 28.89
C LYS A 235 -12.09 21.62 27.41
N LEU A 236 -11.04 22.23 26.89
CA LEU A 236 -10.63 22.07 25.50
C LEU A 236 -10.25 20.61 25.21
N ALA A 237 -9.47 19.97 26.11
CA ALA A 237 -9.14 18.56 26.00
C ALA A 237 -10.42 17.70 26.00
N SER A 238 -11.39 17.95 26.87
CA SER A 238 -12.65 17.21 26.89
C SER A 238 -13.49 17.36 25.61
N TRP A 239 -13.32 18.47 24.87
CA TRP A 239 -14.01 18.71 23.59
C TRP A 239 -13.29 18.11 22.38
N LEU A 240 -11.99 17.86 22.49
CA LEU A 240 -11.17 17.38 21.38
C LEU A 240 -10.74 15.91 21.52
N THR A 241 -10.96 15.31 22.70
CA THR A 241 -10.56 13.95 22.99
C THR A 241 -11.77 13.04 23.18
N TYR A 242 -11.64 11.77 22.77
CA TYR A 242 -12.58 10.72 23.11
C TYR A 242 -11.83 9.39 23.32
N PRO A 243 -12.35 8.47 24.16
CA PRO A 243 -11.73 7.18 24.38
C PRO A 243 -11.85 6.30 23.13
N LEU A 244 -10.78 5.60 22.76
CA LEU A 244 -10.77 4.63 21.66
C LEU A 244 -11.38 3.29 22.11
N GLY A 245 -12.67 3.32 22.41
CA GLY A 245 -13.47 2.19 22.87
C GLY A 245 -14.69 2.66 23.65
N ASP A 246 -15.39 1.75 24.32
CA ASP A 246 -16.57 2.07 25.13
C ASP A 246 -16.28 1.77 26.62
N PRO A 247 -15.99 2.81 27.43
CA PRO A 247 -15.75 2.65 28.87
C PRO A 247 -16.95 2.12 29.65
N THR A 248 -18.15 2.16 29.06
CA THR A 248 -19.38 1.66 29.68
C THR A 248 -19.72 0.23 29.26
N TYR A 249 -18.87 -0.41 28.45
CA TYR A 249 -19.12 -1.75 27.95
C TYR A 249 -19.13 -2.78 29.08
N VAL A 250 -20.27 -3.45 29.23
CA VAL A 250 -20.49 -4.55 30.17
C VAL A 250 -20.27 -5.87 29.46
N ASN A 251 -19.39 -6.72 29.99
CA ASN A 251 -19.15 -8.04 29.42
C ASN A 251 -20.42 -8.90 29.58
N PRO A 252 -21.05 -9.37 28.48
CA PRO A 252 -22.29 -10.15 28.52
C PRO A 252 -22.21 -11.44 29.33
N GLU A 253 -21.03 -12.05 29.46
CA GLU A 253 -20.82 -13.30 30.20
C GLU A 253 -20.72 -13.08 31.72
N THR A 254 -20.18 -11.93 32.13
CA THR A 254 -19.88 -11.66 33.55
C THR A 254 -20.84 -10.64 34.18
N GLY A 255 -21.55 -9.85 33.38
CA GLY A 255 -22.43 -8.77 33.85
C GLY A 255 -21.69 -7.59 34.49
N ALA A 256 -20.35 -7.57 34.46
CA ALA A 256 -19.52 -6.49 35.01
C ALA A 256 -18.89 -5.64 33.89
N LEU A 257 -18.42 -4.44 34.25
CA LEU A 257 -17.61 -3.61 33.34
C LEU A 257 -16.42 -4.40 32.83
N ALA A 258 -16.26 -4.44 31.51
CA ALA A 258 -15.24 -5.26 30.88
C ALA A 258 -13.83 -4.67 31.01
N PHE A 259 -13.73 -3.34 31.11
CA PHE A 259 -12.47 -2.60 31.02
C PHE A 259 -12.41 -1.47 32.05
N ASP A 260 -11.22 -1.19 32.56
CA ASP A 260 -10.93 0.02 33.32
C ASP A 260 -10.80 1.21 32.38
N ALA A 261 -11.54 2.29 32.66
CA ALA A 261 -11.55 3.52 31.88
C ALA A 261 -10.16 4.15 31.70
N HIS A 262 -9.24 3.95 32.65
CA HIS A 262 -7.88 4.52 32.60
C HIS A 262 -6.98 3.84 31.56
N ASN A 263 -7.38 2.68 31.03
CA ASN A 263 -6.59 1.92 30.06
C ASN A 263 -6.91 2.28 28.60
N PHE A 264 -7.94 3.08 28.32
CA PHE A 264 -8.26 3.48 26.95
C PHE A 264 -7.24 4.47 26.38
N LEU A 265 -6.83 4.23 25.15
CA LEU A 265 -6.14 5.22 24.32
C LEU A 265 -7.11 6.33 23.92
N ASN A 266 -6.60 7.47 23.45
CA ASN A 266 -7.41 8.54 22.87
C ASN A 266 -7.06 8.77 21.38
N ASN A 267 -7.81 9.66 20.73
CA ASN A 267 -7.71 9.97 19.30
C ASN A 267 -6.51 10.85 18.90
N TRP A 268 -5.64 11.26 19.82
CA TRP A 268 -4.43 12.05 19.55
C TRP A 268 -3.17 11.17 19.64
N PRO A 269 -2.02 11.62 19.11
CA PRO A 269 -0.76 10.90 19.25
C PRO A 269 -0.44 10.63 20.72
N GLN A 270 0.10 9.45 21.03
CA GLN A 270 0.29 9.00 22.41
C GLN A 270 1.15 9.98 23.24
N TRP A 271 2.16 10.59 22.63
CA TRP A 271 2.99 11.60 23.26
C TRP A 271 2.24 12.87 23.71
N PHE A 272 1.05 13.20 23.18
CA PHE A 272 0.24 14.31 23.70
C PHE A 272 -0.19 14.04 25.14
N GLY A 273 -0.53 12.78 25.46
CA GLY A 273 -0.89 12.36 26.81
C GLY A 273 0.32 12.19 27.71
N ASP A 274 1.43 11.68 27.17
CA ASP A 274 2.64 11.41 27.95
C ASP A 274 3.45 12.70 28.24
N TYR A 275 3.41 13.68 27.34
CA TYR A 275 4.17 14.95 27.41
C TYR A 275 3.32 16.20 27.13
N PRO A 276 2.23 16.43 27.89
CA PRO A 276 1.26 17.48 27.60
C PRO A 276 1.88 18.89 27.62
N GLN A 277 2.93 19.12 28.41
CA GLN A 277 3.64 20.40 28.50
C GLN A 277 4.31 20.85 27.19
N HIS A 278 4.42 19.95 26.20
CA HIS A 278 5.09 20.25 24.92
C HIS A 278 4.15 20.49 23.75
N ILE A 279 2.85 20.26 23.91
CA ILE A 279 1.87 20.35 22.81
C ILE A 279 1.87 21.74 22.16
N GLY A 280 1.75 22.81 22.95
CA GLY A 280 1.55 24.17 22.45
C GLY A 280 2.72 24.66 21.62
N TRP A 281 3.94 24.53 22.13
CA TRP A 281 5.13 25.01 21.42
C TRP A 281 5.48 24.16 20.20
N ILE A 282 5.23 22.84 20.21
CA ILE A 282 5.44 21.97 19.04
C ILE A 282 4.45 22.33 17.93
N ILE A 283 3.15 22.44 18.22
CA ILE A 283 2.15 22.86 17.23
C ILE A 283 2.48 24.25 16.69
N GLY A 284 2.83 25.18 17.59
CA GLY A 284 3.26 26.53 17.22
C GLY A 284 4.47 26.54 16.28
N LEU A 285 5.49 25.72 16.58
CA LEU A 285 6.68 25.55 15.74
C LEU A 285 6.31 25.04 14.34
N LEU A 286 5.50 23.99 14.26
CA LEU A 286 5.06 23.41 12.99
C LEU A 286 4.25 24.42 12.15
N LEU A 287 3.38 25.21 12.79
CA LEU A 287 2.63 26.27 12.13
C LEU A 287 3.56 27.39 11.65
N GLY A 288 4.56 27.79 12.46
CA GLY A 288 5.57 28.77 12.07
C GLY A 288 6.37 28.34 10.84
N VAL A 289 6.88 27.11 10.85
CA VAL A 289 7.56 26.48 9.69
C VAL A 289 6.63 26.43 8.48
N THR A 290 5.37 26.04 8.67
CA THR A 290 4.36 26.01 7.60
C THR A 290 4.14 27.39 7.00
N CYS A 291 3.97 28.43 7.82
CA CYS A 291 3.80 29.81 7.38
C CYS A 291 4.99 30.30 6.54
N TYR A 292 6.22 29.96 6.93
CA TYR A 292 7.41 30.25 6.13
C TYR A 292 7.31 29.60 4.74
N PHE A 293 7.01 28.31 4.65
CA PHE A 293 6.93 27.61 3.35
C PHE A 293 5.73 28.01 2.51
N VAL A 294 4.60 28.39 3.12
CA VAL A 294 3.47 28.98 2.38
C VAL A 294 3.86 30.32 1.77
N ARG A 295 4.65 31.13 2.47
CA ARG A 295 5.05 32.47 2.02
C ARG A 295 6.20 32.45 1.01
N PHE A 296 7.17 31.56 1.19
CA PHE A 296 8.44 31.57 0.46
C PHE A 296 8.70 30.29 -0.34
N GLY A 297 8.11 29.16 0.04
CA GLY A 297 8.34 27.87 -0.61
C GLY A 297 7.94 27.87 -2.09
N LYS A 298 8.73 27.18 -2.92
CA LYS A 298 8.45 27.04 -4.36
C LYS A 298 8.18 25.60 -4.76
N PHE A 299 8.83 24.65 -4.09
CA PHE A 299 8.71 23.22 -4.29
C PHE A 299 8.79 22.83 -5.78
N ARG A 300 9.93 23.22 -6.38
CA ARG A 300 10.28 22.99 -7.80
C ARG A 300 10.51 21.51 -8.11
N ASP A 301 10.77 21.19 -9.38
CA ASP A 301 11.06 19.84 -9.87
C ASP A 301 9.98 18.79 -9.56
N GLY A 302 8.73 19.24 -9.36
CA GLY A 302 7.64 18.35 -8.98
C GLY A 302 7.62 17.94 -7.51
N ALA A 303 8.51 18.49 -6.66
CA ALA A 303 8.44 18.31 -5.20
C ALA A 303 7.08 18.71 -4.62
N SER A 304 6.42 19.69 -5.24
CA SER A 304 5.04 20.07 -4.90
C SER A 304 4.04 18.91 -4.95
N LEU A 305 4.21 17.89 -5.80
CA LEU A 305 3.32 16.72 -5.79
C LEU A 305 3.37 15.99 -4.44
N ILE A 306 4.59 15.75 -3.94
CA ILE A 306 4.82 15.07 -2.66
C ILE A 306 4.26 15.92 -1.52
N VAL A 307 4.45 17.24 -1.56
CA VAL A 307 3.86 18.16 -0.56
C VAL A 307 2.32 18.08 -0.55
N TYR A 308 1.67 18.09 -1.72
CA TYR A 308 0.21 17.96 -1.81
C TYR A 308 -0.27 16.61 -1.28
N MET A 309 0.44 15.53 -1.58
CA MET A 309 0.12 14.18 -1.09
C MET A 309 0.28 14.07 0.43
N ALA A 310 1.41 14.49 0.98
CA ALA A 310 1.72 14.39 2.41
C ALA A 310 0.88 15.35 3.26
N ALA A 311 0.68 16.60 2.81
CA ALA A 311 -0.24 17.52 3.47
C ALA A 311 -1.70 17.03 3.37
N GLY A 312 -2.09 16.48 2.22
CA GLY A 312 -3.39 15.84 2.04
C GLY A 312 -3.62 14.71 3.04
N TRP A 313 -2.63 13.82 3.20
CA TRP A 313 -2.63 12.73 4.19
C TRP A 313 -2.94 13.27 5.59
N LEU A 314 -2.14 14.23 6.08
CA LEU A 314 -2.26 14.76 7.44
C LEU A 314 -3.58 15.51 7.66
N LEU A 315 -3.99 16.34 6.69
CA LEU A 315 -5.21 17.13 6.82
C LEU A 315 -6.47 16.28 6.84
N PHE A 316 -6.56 15.26 5.96
CA PHE A 316 -7.74 14.40 5.91
C PHE A 316 -7.78 13.46 7.12
N PHE A 317 -6.63 12.93 7.55
CA PHE A 317 -6.50 12.13 8.75
C PHE A 317 -6.89 12.92 10.02
N LEU A 318 -6.44 14.17 10.14
CA LEU A 318 -6.85 15.03 11.25
C LEU A 318 -8.36 15.35 11.19
N ALA A 319 -8.90 15.61 9.99
CA ALA A 319 -10.30 16.00 9.84
C ALA A 319 -11.28 14.86 10.13
N ILE A 320 -10.99 13.63 9.71
CA ILE A 320 -11.96 12.53 9.72
C ILE A 320 -11.82 11.63 10.96
N PRO A 321 -10.82 10.73 11.06
CA PRO A 321 -10.74 9.82 12.19
C PRO A 321 -10.41 10.49 13.52
N VAL A 322 -9.82 11.70 13.52
CA VAL A 322 -9.42 12.40 14.75
C VAL A 322 -10.50 13.38 15.23
N LEU A 323 -10.72 14.47 14.49
CA LEU A 323 -11.65 15.54 14.91
C LEU A 323 -13.11 15.19 14.60
N GLY A 324 -13.39 14.69 13.38
CA GLY A 324 -14.74 14.33 12.96
C GLY A 324 -15.35 13.21 13.80
N SER A 325 -14.53 12.28 14.28
CA SER A 325 -14.94 11.20 15.17
C SER A 325 -15.51 11.67 16.51
N VAL A 326 -15.12 12.85 17.02
CA VAL A 326 -15.66 13.39 18.28
C VAL A 326 -17.19 13.50 18.23
N LEU A 327 -17.74 13.86 17.06
CA LEU A 327 -19.18 14.07 16.87
C LEU A 327 -20.00 12.76 16.87
N VAL A 328 -19.33 11.61 16.70
CA VAL A 328 -19.96 10.29 16.55
C VAL A 328 -19.21 9.21 17.32
N ALA A 329 -18.53 9.60 18.42
CA ALA A 329 -17.70 8.71 19.22
C ALA A 329 -18.52 7.53 19.80
N ASP A 330 -19.77 7.77 20.20
CA ASP A 330 -20.70 6.75 20.71
C ASP A 330 -21.02 5.64 19.69
N TYR A 331 -20.77 5.89 18.40
CA TYR A 331 -20.93 4.93 17.30
C TYR A 331 -19.59 4.36 16.80
N GLY A 332 -18.50 4.60 17.54
CA GLY A 332 -17.14 4.14 17.23
C GLY A 332 -16.35 5.08 16.33
N GLY A 333 -16.77 6.35 16.21
CA GLY A 333 -16.09 7.37 15.43
C GLY A 333 -16.23 7.20 13.90
N LEU A 334 -15.68 8.15 13.14
CA LEU A 334 -15.51 8.05 11.69
C LEU A 334 -14.27 7.20 11.36
N ARG A 335 -14.23 5.99 11.92
CA ARG A 335 -13.16 5.01 11.79
C ARG A 335 -13.62 3.80 10.99
N MET A 336 -12.78 3.28 10.09
CA MET A 336 -13.14 2.17 9.20
C MET A 336 -12.95 0.80 9.84
N THR A 337 -11.83 0.63 10.51
CA THR A 337 -11.35 -0.66 11.01
C THR A 337 -11.01 -0.63 12.51
N PRO A 338 -11.71 0.12 13.39
CA PRO A 338 -11.34 0.15 14.80
C PRO A 338 -11.41 -1.27 15.41
N PRO A 339 -10.42 -1.70 16.21
CA PRO A 339 -9.29 -0.92 16.76
C PRO A 339 -8.01 -0.87 15.89
N ARG A 340 -8.01 -1.39 14.66
CA ARG A 340 -6.86 -1.41 13.72
C ARG A 340 -6.60 -0.03 13.07
N SER A 341 -5.52 0.02 12.28
CA SER A 341 -5.08 1.15 11.45
C SER A 341 -6.20 1.86 10.69
N ASP A 342 -6.25 3.18 10.82
CA ASP A 342 -7.07 4.09 10.02
C ASP A 342 -6.33 4.76 8.84
N ASP A 343 -5.28 4.12 8.30
CA ASP A 343 -4.51 4.64 7.15
C ASP A 343 -5.34 4.93 5.91
N TRP A 344 -6.52 4.30 5.77
CA TRP A 344 -7.47 4.62 4.70
C TRP A 344 -7.76 6.12 4.61
N ALA A 345 -7.82 6.83 5.74
CA ALA A 345 -8.06 8.27 5.78
C ALA A 345 -6.86 9.04 5.26
N GLY A 346 -5.66 8.65 5.67
CA GLY A 346 -4.41 9.20 5.15
C GLY A 346 -4.28 9.01 3.64
N ILE A 347 -4.53 7.79 3.15
CA ILE A 347 -4.50 7.46 1.72
C ILE A 347 -5.60 8.20 0.93
N THR A 348 -6.77 8.44 1.53
CA THR A 348 -7.79 9.34 0.95
C THR A 348 -7.24 10.74 0.76
N GLY A 349 -6.55 11.26 1.77
CA GLY A 349 -5.86 12.54 1.73
C GLY A 349 -4.80 12.61 0.62
N VAL A 350 -3.99 11.56 0.49
CA VAL A 350 -3.00 11.41 -0.60
C VAL A 350 -3.67 11.47 -1.97
N PHE A 351 -4.77 10.72 -2.15
CA PHE A 351 -5.54 10.70 -3.39
C PHE A 351 -6.11 12.09 -3.71
N ILE A 352 -6.75 12.77 -2.74
CA ILE A 352 -7.27 14.13 -2.94
C ILE A 352 -6.15 15.10 -3.30
N GLY A 353 -5.03 15.08 -2.55
CA GLY A 353 -3.87 15.91 -2.80
C GLY A 353 -3.29 15.72 -4.20
N ALA A 354 -3.11 14.47 -4.63
CA ALA A 354 -2.64 14.13 -5.98
C ALA A 354 -3.62 14.63 -7.06
N ILE A 355 -4.92 14.43 -6.89
CA ILE A 355 -5.94 14.89 -7.83
C ILE A 355 -5.94 16.42 -7.96
N VAL A 356 -5.84 17.15 -6.86
CA VAL A 356 -5.73 18.62 -6.89
C VAL A 356 -4.47 19.04 -7.65
N TRP A 357 -3.34 18.39 -7.36
CA TRP A 357 -2.08 18.69 -8.06
C TRP A 357 -2.18 18.39 -9.56
N PHE A 358 -2.77 17.27 -9.98
CA PHE A 358 -2.97 16.94 -11.40
C PHE A 358 -3.84 17.99 -12.10
N ARG A 359 -4.88 18.50 -11.44
CA ARG A 359 -5.73 19.57 -11.99
C ARG A 359 -4.96 20.86 -12.17
N HIS A 360 -4.19 21.29 -11.17
CA HIS A 360 -3.35 22.50 -11.25
C HIS A 360 -2.26 22.39 -12.33
N ASN A 361 -1.75 21.18 -12.58
CA ASN A 361 -0.67 20.92 -13.53
C ASN A 361 -1.14 20.47 -14.92
N LYS A 362 -2.43 20.64 -15.28
CA LYS A 362 -3.01 20.26 -16.59
C LYS A 362 -2.87 18.75 -16.91
N LEU A 363 -2.78 17.90 -15.89
CA LEU A 363 -2.71 16.44 -15.98
C LEU A 363 -4.06 15.78 -15.71
N LEU A 364 -5.16 16.42 -16.07
CA LEU A 364 -6.51 15.88 -15.90
C LEU A 364 -6.70 14.46 -16.51
N PRO A 365 -6.04 14.07 -17.63
CA PRO A 365 -6.10 12.69 -18.11
C PRO A 365 -5.60 11.64 -17.08
N VAL A 366 -4.60 11.98 -16.26
CA VAL A 366 -4.10 11.14 -15.16
C VAL A 366 -5.21 10.95 -14.11
N ALA A 367 -5.88 12.04 -13.74
CA ALA A 367 -6.99 11.99 -12.78
C ALA A 367 -8.18 11.16 -13.30
N VAL A 368 -8.48 11.23 -14.61
CA VAL A 368 -9.51 10.39 -15.24
C VAL A 368 -9.12 8.91 -15.19
N ALA A 369 -7.90 8.57 -15.59
CA ALA A 369 -7.40 7.20 -15.54
C ALA A 369 -7.37 6.65 -14.10
N SER A 370 -6.98 7.48 -13.14
CA SER A 370 -7.01 7.17 -11.71
C SER A 370 -8.41 6.77 -11.25
N VAL A 371 -9.45 7.57 -11.55
CA VAL A 371 -10.83 7.24 -11.14
C VAL A 371 -11.39 6.02 -11.88
N ILE A 372 -11.02 5.80 -13.15
CA ILE A 372 -11.39 4.57 -13.89
C ILE A 372 -10.77 3.34 -13.21
N CYS A 373 -9.46 3.38 -12.96
CA CYS A 373 -8.77 2.30 -12.26
C CYS A 373 -9.38 2.06 -10.89
N GLY A 374 -9.60 3.13 -10.11
CA GLY A 374 -10.23 3.04 -8.79
C GLY A 374 -11.62 2.41 -8.85
N THR A 375 -12.47 2.82 -9.79
CA THR A 375 -13.82 2.24 -9.89
C THR A 375 -13.79 0.73 -10.16
N ILE A 376 -12.94 0.31 -11.10
CA ILE A 376 -12.81 -1.12 -11.46
C ILE A 376 -12.12 -1.89 -10.32
N GLY A 377 -11.12 -1.30 -9.65
CA GLY A 377 -10.45 -1.88 -8.49
C GLY A 377 -11.38 -2.02 -7.28
N GLY A 378 -12.24 -1.03 -7.01
CA GLY A 378 -13.25 -1.11 -5.97
C GLY A 378 -14.26 -2.21 -6.23
N LEU A 379 -14.81 -2.28 -7.45
CA LEU A 379 -15.66 -3.39 -7.89
C LEU A 379 -14.91 -4.74 -7.85
N GLY A 380 -13.63 -4.74 -8.19
CA GLY A 380 -12.77 -5.92 -8.17
C GLY A 380 -12.62 -6.46 -6.76
N PHE A 381 -12.29 -5.61 -5.79
CA PHE A 381 -12.03 -6.07 -4.43
C PHE A 381 -13.33 -6.55 -3.75
N SER A 382 -14.36 -5.71 -3.75
CA SER A 382 -15.63 -6.05 -3.11
C SER A 382 -16.37 -7.17 -3.88
N GLY A 383 -16.28 -7.16 -5.20
CA GLY A 383 -16.88 -8.19 -6.07
C GLY A 383 -16.19 -9.55 -5.95
N VAL A 384 -14.87 -9.61 -5.87
CA VAL A 384 -14.15 -10.88 -5.65
C VAL A 384 -14.44 -11.43 -4.27
N GLN A 385 -14.53 -10.59 -3.23
CA GLN A 385 -14.98 -11.03 -1.92
C GLN A 385 -16.42 -11.57 -1.95
N TRP A 386 -17.31 -10.94 -2.73
CA TRP A 386 -18.65 -11.46 -2.96
C TRP A 386 -18.62 -12.82 -3.66
N ILE A 387 -17.87 -12.97 -4.75
CA ILE A 387 -17.69 -14.25 -5.47
C ILE A 387 -17.14 -15.32 -4.53
N LYS A 388 -16.12 -15.01 -3.74
CA LYS A 388 -15.57 -15.91 -2.73
C LYS A 388 -16.65 -16.39 -1.78
N GLN A 389 -17.51 -15.51 -1.26
CA GLN A 389 -18.60 -15.93 -0.37
C GLN A 389 -19.63 -16.82 -1.08
N LEU A 390 -19.93 -16.58 -2.36
CA LEU A 390 -20.79 -17.47 -3.14
C LEU A 390 -20.16 -18.86 -3.29
N MET A 391 -18.85 -18.92 -3.57
CA MET A 391 -18.10 -20.16 -3.69
C MET A 391 -17.97 -20.91 -2.36
N MET A 392 -17.89 -20.19 -1.24
CA MET A 392 -17.84 -20.77 0.11
C MET A 392 -19.21 -21.26 0.62
N ALA A 393 -20.32 -20.97 -0.06
CA ALA A 393 -21.67 -21.30 0.42
C ALA A 393 -21.99 -22.81 0.52
N PRO A 394 -21.51 -23.70 -0.37
CA PRO A 394 -21.75 -25.14 -0.26
C PRO A 394 -21.09 -25.73 1.00
N GLY A 395 -21.88 -26.41 1.82
CA GLY A 395 -21.42 -27.01 3.09
C GLY A 395 -21.02 -26.02 4.18
N ASN A 396 -21.31 -24.72 3.99
CA ASN A 396 -20.97 -23.70 4.99
C ASN A 396 -21.82 -23.88 6.27
N PRO A 397 -21.20 -24.05 7.45
CA PRO A 397 -21.93 -24.22 8.72
C PRO A 397 -22.97 -23.13 8.98
N ARG A 398 -22.67 -21.86 8.67
CA ARG A 398 -23.57 -20.73 8.95
C ARG A 398 -24.85 -20.80 8.13
N ARG A 399 -24.73 -21.17 6.86
CA ARG A 399 -25.89 -21.34 5.97
C ARG A 399 -26.76 -22.51 6.42
N LEU A 400 -26.16 -23.62 6.86
CA LEU A 400 -26.91 -24.77 7.35
C LEU A 400 -27.71 -24.40 8.62
N ILE A 401 -27.07 -23.72 9.57
CA ILE A 401 -27.73 -23.21 10.79
C ILE A 401 -28.84 -22.22 10.43
N GLY A 402 -28.58 -21.30 9.51
CA GLY A 402 -29.56 -20.33 9.00
C GLY A 402 -30.79 -20.98 8.35
N ASN A 403 -30.62 -22.16 7.76
CA ASN A 403 -31.71 -22.97 7.20
C ASN A 403 -32.40 -23.88 8.25
N GLY A 404 -32.04 -23.77 9.53
CA GLY A 404 -32.67 -24.51 10.63
C GLY A 404 -32.03 -25.87 10.97
N LEU A 405 -30.86 -26.22 10.39
CA LEU A 405 -30.15 -27.44 10.76
C LEU A 405 -29.42 -27.27 12.09
N SER A 406 -29.69 -28.17 13.05
CA SER A 406 -28.97 -28.21 14.32
C SER A 406 -27.52 -28.70 14.11
N PRO A 407 -26.51 -28.04 14.71
CA PRO A 407 -25.12 -28.51 14.68
C PRO A 407 -24.92 -29.95 15.19
N ASP A 408 -25.80 -30.42 16.08
CA ASP A 408 -25.72 -31.76 16.66
C ASP A 408 -26.31 -32.84 15.77
N SER A 409 -27.10 -32.46 14.76
CA SER A 409 -27.75 -33.39 13.84
C SER A 409 -26.75 -34.18 13.01
N ALA A 410 -27.07 -35.45 12.74
CA ALA A 410 -26.26 -36.30 11.88
C ALA A 410 -26.14 -35.73 10.46
N GLU A 411 -27.20 -35.08 9.96
CA GLU A 411 -27.21 -34.42 8.65
C GLU A 411 -26.20 -33.27 8.59
N PHE A 412 -26.18 -32.38 9.58
CA PHE A 412 -25.22 -31.28 9.64
C PHE A 412 -23.78 -31.78 9.65
N LYS A 413 -23.48 -32.77 10.51
CA LYS A 413 -22.13 -33.36 10.62
C LYS A 413 -21.70 -34.04 9.32
N THR A 414 -22.62 -34.72 8.65
CA THR A 414 -22.36 -35.37 7.36
C THR A 414 -22.05 -34.34 6.26
N ILE A 415 -22.88 -33.30 6.13
CA ILE A 415 -22.67 -32.26 5.11
C ILE A 415 -21.35 -31.52 5.37
N THR A 416 -21.11 -31.08 6.61
CA THR A 416 -19.88 -30.33 6.94
C THR A 416 -18.62 -31.16 6.75
N SER A 417 -18.65 -32.46 7.10
CA SER A 417 -17.56 -33.39 6.82
C SER A 417 -17.30 -33.54 5.31
N ASN A 418 -18.35 -33.75 4.52
CA ASN A 418 -18.23 -33.92 3.05
C ASN A 418 -17.66 -32.68 2.35
N TRP A 419 -17.83 -31.49 2.92
CA TRP A 419 -17.35 -30.22 2.36
C TRP A 419 -16.12 -29.67 3.10
N ALA A 420 -15.55 -30.40 4.06
CA ALA A 420 -14.45 -29.90 4.89
C ALA A 420 -13.26 -29.44 4.04
N ASP A 421 -12.81 -30.28 3.10
CA ASP A 421 -11.66 -29.97 2.22
C ASP A 421 -11.89 -28.72 1.37
N TRP A 422 -13.14 -28.47 0.95
CA TRP A 422 -13.51 -27.26 0.22
C TRP A 422 -13.47 -26.01 1.11
N GLN A 423 -14.00 -26.12 2.33
CA GLN A 423 -13.99 -25.01 3.29
C GLN A 423 -12.57 -24.66 3.75
N HIS A 424 -11.66 -25.64 3.82
CA HIS A 424 -10.26 -25.47 4.22
C HIS A 424 -9.30 -25.03 3.09
N GLN A 425 -9.80 -24.74 1.88
CA GLN A 425 -8.98 -24.17 0.83
C GLN A 425 -8.42 -22.79 1.20
N ASN A 426 -7.32 -22.37 0.56
CA ASN A 426 -6.73 -21.06 0.78
C ASN A 426 -7.53 -19.94 0.09
N TRP A 427 -8.70 -19.64 0.64
CA TRP A 427 -9.62 -18.61 0.16
C TRP A 427 -9.05 -17.19 0.24
N HIS A 428 -8.01 -16.97 1.05
CA HIS A 428 -7.33 -15.68 1.09
C HIS A 428 -6.50 -15.48 -0.17
N SER A 429 -5.67 -16.47 -0.54
CA SER A 429 -4.87 -16.45 -1.76
C SER A 429 -5.74 -16.37 -3.02
N PHE A 430 -6.88 -17.07 -3.06
CA PHE A 430 -7.86 -16.91 -4.15
C PHE A 430 -8.30 -15.45 -4.30
N LEU A 431 -8.72 -14.81 -3.20
CA LEU A 431 -9.16 -13.42 -3.21
C LEU A 431 -8.03 -12.49 -3.68
N GLU A 432 -6.80 -12.68 -3.19
CA GLU A 432 -5.67 -11.82 -3.53
C GLU A 432 -5.28 -11.93 -5.01
N GLN A 433 -5.12 -13.14 -5.53
CA GLN A 433 -4.76 -13.35 -6.94
C GLN A 433 -5.87 -12.86 -7.89
N THR A 434 -7.14 -13.15 -7.59
CA THR A 434 -8.25 -12.69 -8.43
C THR A 434 -8.44 -11.17 -8.34
N TYR A 435 -8.23 -10.56 -7.17
CA TYR A 435 -8.23 -9.10 -7.06
C TYR A 435 -7.08 -8.47 -7.85
N GLY A 436 -5.87 -9.03 -7.77
CA GLY A 436 -4.74 -8.66 -8.62
C GLY A 436 -5.09 -8.74 -10.11
N PHE A 437 -5.76 -9.80 -10.54
CA PHE A 437 -6.25 -9.92 -11.91
C PHE A 437 -7.18 -8.78 -12.31
N MET A 438 -8.17 -8.47 -11.48
CA MET A 438 -9.11 -7.36 -11.73
C MET A 438 -8.42 -6.00 -11.77
N ASN A 439 -7.41 -5.79 -10.94
CA ASN A 439 -6.56 -4.60 -10.96
C ASN A 439 -5.77 -4.48 -12.27
N GLY A 440 -5.28 -5.59 -12.84
CA GLY A 440 -4.66 -5.59 -14.16
C GLY A 440 -5.64 -5.18 -15.27
N ILE A 441 -6.87 -5.69 -15.20
CA ILE A 441 -7.96 -5.26 -16.08
C ILE A 441 -8.27 -3.77 -15.90
N ALA A 442 -8.32 -3.28 -14.66
CA ALA A 442 -8.53 -1.86 -14.36
C ALA A 442 -7.48 -0.99 -15.06
N LEU A 443 -6.21 -1.39 -14.95
CA LEU A 443 -5.09 -0.67 -15.52
C LEU A 443 -5.13 -0.63 -17.04
N ILE A 444 -5.32 -1.77 -17.70
CA ILE A 444 -5.36 -1.81 -19.17
C ILE A 444 -6.59 -1.08 -19.74
N VAL A 445 -7.74 -1.09 -19.04
CA VAL A 445 -8.92 -0.33 -19.45
C VAL A 445 -8.66 1.17 -19.35
N ALA A 446 -8.10 1.65 -18.25
CA ALA A 446 -7.79 3.07 -18.07
C ALA A 446 -6.73 3.56 -19.07
N LEU A 447 -5.66 2.79 -19.26
CA LEU A 447 -4.59 3.16 -20.19
C LEU A 447 -4.99 2.93 -21.65
N GLY A 448 -5.82 1.93 -21.95
CA GLY A 448 -6.42 1.77 -23.28
C GLY A 448 -7.34 2.94 -23.64
N TYR A 449 -8.09 3.46 -22.66
CA TYR A 449 -8.90 4.66 -22.80
C TYR A 449 -8.02 5.88 -23.12
N LEU A 450 -6.89 6.05 -22.44
CA LEU A 450 -5.93 7.13 -22.70
C LEU A 450 -5.15 6.95 -24.02
N ALA A 451 -4.75 5.73 -24.39
CA ALA A 451 -3.92 5.44 -25.56
C ALA A 451 -4.53 5.97 -26.87
N THR A 452 -5.87 6.04 -26.91
CA THR A 452 -6.64 6.52 -28.06
C THR A 452 -7.05 8.00 -27.97
N ARG A 453 -6.73 8.69 -26.87
CA ARG A 453 -7.25 10.05 -26.56
C ARG A 453 -6.20 11.06 -26.12
N ILE A 454 -4.95 10.64 -25.89
CA ILE A 454 -3.86 11.57 -25.58
C ILE A 454 -2.91 11.70 -26.79
N PRO A 455 -2.35 12.91 -27.03
CA PRO A 455 -1.38 13.14 -28.10
C PRO A 455 -0.20 12.16 -28.05
N ILE A 456 0.42 11.90 -29.21
CA ILE A 456 1.68 11.14 -29.30
C ILE A 456 2.82 12.08 -28.90
N HIS A 457 3.69 11.64 -28.00
CA HIS A 457 4.87 12.43 -27.62
C HIS A 457 5.91 12.39 -28.74
N ASP A 458 6.33 13.56 -29.21
CA ASP A 458 7.47 13.70 -30.13
C ASP A 458 8.78 13.53 -29.36
N GLU A 459 9.22 12.28 -29.16
CA GLU A 459 10.52 11.99 -28.53
C GLU A 459 11.67 12.32 -29.52
N PRO A 460 12.66 13.16 -29.14
CA PRO A 460 13.86 13.34 -29.95
C PRO A 460 14.57 12.00 -30.15
N ARG A 461 15.03 11.72 -31.38
CA ARG A 461 15.89 10.54 -31.65
C ARG A 461 17.03 10.48 -30.61
N GLU A 462 17.37 9.27 -30.15
CA GLU A 462 18.35 8.95 -29.07
C GLU A 462 19.67 9.75 -29.10
N SER A 463 20.03 10.34 -30.25
CA SER A 463 21.26 11.11 -30.46
C SER A 463 21.26 12.55 -29.92
N LYS A 464 20.12 13.18 -29.56
CA LYS A 464 20.08 14.62 -29.22
C LYS A 464 19.78 14.99 -27.75
N SER A 465 19.36 14.07 -26.88
CA SER A 465 19.05 14.38 -25.48
C SER A 465 19.99 13.66 -24.50
N ILE A 466 21.04 14.37 -24.06
CA ILE A 466 21.93 13.95 -22.96
C ILE A 466 21.20 14.08 -21.61
N THR A 467 20.22 15.00 -21.54
CA THR A 467 19.41 15.30 -20.35
C THR A 467 18.47 14.15 -20.00
N GLY A 468 18.64 13.56 -18.81
CA GLY A 468 17.74 12.52 -18.29
C GLY A 468 18.11 11.07 -18.63
N LYS A 469 19.33 10.76 -19.07
CA LYS A 469 19.80 9.35 -19.16
C LYS A 469 19.99 8.72 -17.77
N TRP A 470 20.42 9.52 -16.78
CA TRP A 470 20.65 9.03 -15.42
C TRP A 470 19.38 8.51 -14.74
N THR A 471 18.22 9.10 -15.01
CA THR A 471 16.92 8.66 -14.46
C THR A 471 16.52 7.29 -15.01
N LEU A 472 16.86 6.98 -16.26
CA LEU A 472 16.68 5.63 -16.81
C LEU A 472 17.59 4.61 -16.09
N GLY A 473 18.83 5.01 -15.76
CA GLY A 473 19.73 4.19 -14.95
C GLY A 473 19.19 3.93 -13.55
N VAL A 474 18.68 4.97 -12.88
CA VAL A 474 18.03 4.86 -11.56
C VAL A 474 16.78 3.99 -11.64
N ALA A 475 15.92 4.19 -12.64
CA ALA A 475 14.72 3.37 -12.84
C ALA A 475 15.09 1.90 -13.08
N ALA A 476 16.15 1.61 -13.84
CA ALA A 476 16.63 0.25 -14.05
C ALA A 476 17.12 -0.41 -12.74
N VAL A 477 17.93 0.31 -11.94
CA VAL A 477 18.37 -0.16 -10.61
C VAL A 477 17.17 -0.38 -9.69
N PHE A 478 16.21 0.54 -9.69
CA PHE A 478 15.01 0.40 -8.88
C PHE A 478 14.21 -0.84 -9.26
N VAL A 479 13.98 -1.04 -10.56
CA VAL A 479 13.15 -2.14 -11.09
C VAL A 479 13.81 -3.50 -10.90
N TRP A 480 15.11 -3.63 -11.19
CA TRP A 480 15.79 -4.93 -11.16
C TRP A 480 16.50 -5.25 -9.85
N LEU A 481 16.77 -4.27 -8.98
CA LEU A 481 17.47 -4.50 -7.72
C LEU A 481 16.67 -4.07 -6.50
N ALA A 482 16.23 -2.81 -6.44
CA ALA A 482 15.59 -2.28 -5.23
C ALA A 482 14.26 -2.99 -4.94
N LEU A 483 13.39 -3.12 -5.96
CA LEU A 483 12.10 -3.80 -5.81
C LEU A 483 12.23 -5.28 -5.43
N PRO A 484 13.09 -6.08 -6.11
CA PRO A 484 13.36 -7.44 -5.66
C PRO A 484 13.97 -7.51 -4.26
N TYR A 485 14.93 -6.63 -3.93
CA TYR A 485 15.58 -6.61 -2.62
C TYR A 485 14.59 -6.53 -1.46
N VAL A 486 13.73 -5.49 -1.47
CA VAL A 486 12.80 -5.20 -0.37
C VAL A 486 11.74 -6.30 -0.17
N ASN A 487 11.55 -7.15 -1.18
CA ASN A 487 10.71 -8.33 -1.08
C ASN A 487 11.52 -9.55 -0.64
N LEU A 488 12.58 -9.91 -1.38
CA LEU A 488 13.33 -11.15 -1.19
C LEU A 488 14.18 -11.20 0.08
N VAL A 489 14.57 -10.05 0.65
CA VAL A 489 15.28 -10.03 1.94
C VAL A 489 14.45 -10.67 3.06
N LYS A 490 13.12 -10.61 2.95
CA LYS A 490 12.19 -11.26 3.90
C LYS A 490 12.29 -12.79 3.89
N ASN A 491 12.82 -13.39 2.82
CA ASN A 491 13.06 -14.83 2.78
C ASN A 491 14.07 -15.25 3.83
N VAL A 492 15.04 -14.41 4.19
CA VAL A 492 16.06 -14.73 5.19
C VAL A 492 15.42 -14.99 6.56
N GLU A 493 14.38 -14.24 6.90
CA GLU A 493 13.62 -14.45 8.13
C GLU A 493 12.87 -15.79 8.11
N ASP A 494 12.17 -16.09 7.03
CA ASP A 494 11.43 -17.34 6.88
C ASP A 494 12.36 -18.56 6.81
N TRP A 495 13.51 -18.45 6.16
CA TRP A 495 14.55 -19.48 6.15
C TRP A 495 15.07 -19.72 7.58
N SER A 496 15.28 -18.66 8.35
CA SER A 496 15.73 -18.77 9.74
C SER A 496 14.72 -19.51 10.62
N LYS A 497 13.42 -19.39 10.34
CA LYS A 497 12.33 -20.08 11.05
C LYS A 497 12.08 -21.50 10.57
N GLY A 498 12.22 -21.75 9.26
CA GLY A 498 11.84 -23.01 8.62
C GLY A 498 12.98 -24.02 8.44
N LEU A 499 14.23 -23.58 8.47
CA LEU A 499 15.41 -24.44 8.32
C LEU A 499 16.03 -24.82 9.68
N ASN A 500 17.13 -25.59 9.65
CA ASN A 500 17.78 -26.12 10.84
C ASN A 500 18.14 -25.00 11.86
N PRO A 501 17.49 -24.92 13.03
CA PRO A 501 17.69 -23.83 13.98
C PRO A 501 19.14 -23.76 14.50
N ASP A 502 19.87 -24.88 14.56
CA ASP A 502 21.25 -24.94 15.02
C ASP A 502 22.23 -24.16 14.12
N VAL A 503 21.84 -23.92 12.87
CA VAL A 503 22.65 -23.19 11.88
C VAL A 503 22.24 -21.71 11.82
N TRP A 504 20.95 -21.43 12.01
CA TRP A 504 20.36 -20.11 11.79
C TRP A 504 20.20 -19.28 13.07
N THR A 505 20.28 -19.92 14.23
CA THR A 505 20.17 -19.28 15.54
C THR A 505 21.32 -19.68 16.47
N ARG A 506 21.60 -18.86 17.48
CA ARG A 506 22.54 -19.15 18.57
C ARG A 506 21.94 -18.74 19.90
N SER A 507 22.28 -19.43 20.98
CA SER A 507 21.82 -19.07 22.33
C SER A 507 22.51 -17.78 22.82
N VAL A 508 21.75 -16.88 23.46
CA VAL A 508 22.28 -15.61 24.00
C VAL A 508 23.23 -15.89 25.17
N THR A 509 22.88 -16.84 26.04
CA THR A 509 23.71 -17.32 27.14
C THR A 509 23.82 -18.85 27.06
N PRO A 510 24.97 -19.47 27.41
CA PRO A 510 25.06 -20.92 27.50
C PRO A 510 23.99 -21.49 28.44
N GLY A 511 23.08 -22.31 27.90
CA GLY A 511 21.97 -22.92 28.65
C GLY A 511 20.67 -22.11 28.72
N SER A 512 20.60 -20.91 28.12
CA SER A 512 19.34 -20.15 28.02
C SER A 512 18.47 -20.62 26.86
N THR A 513 17.15 -20.56 27.02
CA THR A 513 16.18 -20.76 25.92
C THR A 513 16.07 -19.56 24.98
N GLU A 514 16.64 -18.41 25.36
CA GLU A 514 16.70 -17.22 24.50
C GLU A 514 17.73 -17.41 23.39
N THR A 515 17.27 -17.28 22.14
CA THR A 515 18.08 -17.39 20.94
C THR A 515 18.15 -16.06 20.21
N THR A 516 19.27 -15.82 19.54
CA THR A 516 19.52 -14.68 18.65
C THR A 516 19.99 -15.19 17.29
N THR A 517 20.09 -14.32 16.31
CA THR A 517 20.55 -14.65 14.96
C THR A 517 21.96 -15.24 14.97
N ALA A 518 22.19 -16.29 14.18
CA ALA A 518 23.52 -16.87 14.03
C ALA A 518 24.53 -15.87 13.45
N LEU A 519 25.81 -16.09 13.77
CA LEU A 519 26.94 -15.42 13.15
C LEU A 519 27.73 -16.47 12.35
N TRP A 520 27.93 -16.20 11.06
CA TRP A 520 28.68 -17.07 10.16
C TRP A 520 30.01 -16.43 9.81
N ASP A 521 31.10 -17.17 10.05
CA ASP A 521 32.46 -16.76 9.70
C ASP A 521 32.58 -16.47 8.21
N VAL A 522 33.31 -15.40 7.87
CA VAL A 522 33.76 -15.19 6.49
C VAL A 522 34.55 -16.43 6.03
N PRO A 523 34.20 -17.05 4.88
CA PRO A 523 34.88 -18.24 4.40
C PRO A 523 36.39 -18.06 4.41
N TYR A 524 37.08 -19.05 5.01
CA TYR A 524 38.53 -19.08 5.22
C TYR A 524 39.07 -18.03 6.21
N VAL A 525 38.81 -16.74 5.98
CA VAL A 525 39.43 -15.63 6.75
C VAL A 525 38.89 -15.53 8.17
N GLY A 526 37.58 -15.66 8.37
CA GLY A 526 36.96 -15.61 9.71
C GLY A 526 37.33 -16.81 10.58
N LYS A 527 37.96 -17.84 10.01
CA LYS A 527 38.45 -19.02 10.74
C LYS A 527 39.93 -18.94 11.11
N LEU A 528 40.61 -17.85 10.75
CA LEU A 528 42.01 -17.66 11.13
C LEU A 528 42.12 -17.33 12.63
N PRO A 529 43.13 -17.86 13.33
CA PRO A 529 43.36 -17.54 14.73
C PRO A 529 43.48 -16.03 14.95
N GLY A 530 42.65 -15.47 15.84
CA GLY A 530 42.66 -14.05 16.17
C GLY A 530 41.90 -13.13 15.20
N VAL A 531 41.17 -13.67 14.22
CA VAL A 531 40.33 -12.89 13.31
C VAL A 531 38.85 -13.09 13.65
N ASP A 532 38.19 -12.05 14.13
CA ASP A 532 36.74 -12.04 14.39
C ASP A 532 36.01 -11.33 13.26
N LEU A 533 35.84 -12.03 12.14
CA LEU A 533 35.14 -11.51 10.96
C LEU A 533 33.95 -12.40 10.63
N GLN A 534 32.79 -12.00 11.14
CA GLN A 534 31.53 -12.74 11.05
C GLN A 534 30.39 -11.83 10.59
N LEU A 535 29.40 -12.40 9.92
CA LEU A 535 28.18 -11.70 9.52
C LEU A 535 26.95 -12.55 9.84
N THR A 536 25.82 -11.89 10.08
CA THR A 536 24.52 -12.57 10.15
C THR A 536 24.09 -13.06 8.76
N PRO A 537 23.14 -14.02 8.66
CA PRO A 537 22.57 -14.44 7.37
C PRO A 537 22.02 -13.25 6.57
N THR A 538 21.33 -12.31 7.22
CA THR A 538 20.85 -11.07 6.60
C THR A 538 22.01 -10.18 6.16
N GLY A 539 23.09 -10.11 6.94
CA GLY A 539 24.32 -9.42 6.56
C GLY A 539 24.93 -9.96 5.27
N TRP A 540 25.02 -11.28 5.12
CA TRP A 540 25.48 -11.93 3.88
C TRP A 540 24.58 -11.64 2.68
N PHE A 541 23.26 -11.68 2.88
CA PHE A 541 22.30 -11.31 1.84
C PHE A 541 22.50 -9.86 1.38
N ASN A 542 22.64 -8.93 2.33
CA ASN A 542 22.86 -7.51 2.07
C ASN A 542 24.19 -7.24 1.34
N VAL A 543 25.28 -7.89 1.75
CA VAL A 543 26.58 -7.77 1.07
C VAL A 543 26.49 -8.28 -0.37
N THR A 544 25.82 -9.41 -0.60
CA THR A 544 25.61 -9.94 -1.95
C THR A 544 24.86 -8.94 -2.83
N TRP A 545 23.78 -8.35 -2.31
CA TRP A 545 23.01 -7.35 -3.04
C TRP A 545 23.79 -6.05 -3.29
N LEU A 546 24.65 -5.64 -2.35
CA LEU A 546 25.55 -4.50 -2.54
C LEU A 546 26.55 -4.75 -3.67
N LEU A 547 27.14 -5.95 -3.75
CA LEU A 547 28.05 -6.33 -4.84
C LEU A 547 27.33 -6.31 -6.19
N VAL A 548 26.10 -6.83 -6.25
CA VAL A 548 25.26 -6.77 -7.45
C VAL A 548 24.93 -5.32 -7.82
N LEU A 549 24.61 -4.45 -6.85
CA LEU A 549 24.37 -3.03 -7.08
C LEU A 549 25.59 -2.33 -7.70
N VAL A 550 26.79 -2.57 -7.15
CA VAL A 550 28.04 -2.03 -7.70
C VAL A 550 28.25 -2.50 -9.13
N LEU A 551 28.04 -3.79 -9.40
CA LEU A 551 28.10 -4.35 -10.76
C LEU A 551 27.13 -3.62 -11.70
N PHE A 552 25.87 -3.43 -11.31
CA PHE A 552 24.87 -2.72 -12.11
C PHE A 552 25.26 -1.27 -12.40
N ILE A 553 25.80 -0.54 -11.42
CA ILE A 553 26.28 0.82 -11.61
C ILE A 553 27.40 0.87 -12.67
N VAL A 554 28.36 -0.06 -12.59
CA VAL A 554 29.45 -0.18 -13.57
C VAL A 554 28.91 -0.52 -14.95
N LEU A 555 28.00 -1.49 -15.05
CA LEU A 555 27.40 -1.92 -16.32
C LEU A 555 26.56 -0.80 -16.95
N ILE A 556 25.71 -0.10 -16.20
CA ILE A 556 24.91 1.02 -16.72
C ILE A 556 25.82 2.13 -17.24
N ARG A 557 26.88 2.47 -16.51
CA ARG A 557 27.85 3.49 -16.94
C ARG A 557 28.56 3.08 -18.23
N ARG A 558 28.92 1.80 -18.39
CA ARG A 558 29.47 1.26 -19.64
C ARG A 558 28.44 1.28 -20.76
N HIS A 559 27.21 0.85 -20.49
CA HIS A 559 26.11 0.80 -21.46
C HIS A 559 25.82 2.16 -22.10
N PHE A 560 25.88 3.24 -21.31
CA PHE A 560 25.69 4.59 -21.82
C PHE A 560 26.82 5.11 -22.72
N ARG A 561 27.98 4.45 -22.71
CA ARG A 561 29.10 4.72 -23.63
C ARG A 561 29.03 3.80 -24.85
N GLU A 562 28.77 2.52 -24.63
CA GLU A 562 28.71 1.49 -25.65
C GLU A 562 27.61 0.48 -25.30
N SER A 563 26.66 0.30 -26.22
CA SER A 563 25.54 -0.62 -26.01
C SER A 563 26.02 -2.07 -25.93
N PHE A 564 25.51 -2.84 -24.96
CA PHE A 564 25.81 -4.26 -24.86
C PHE A 564 25.00 -5.06 -25.88
N SER A 565 25.61 -6.08 -26.48
CA SER A 565 24.97 -6.95 -27.46
C SER A 565 23.77 -7.75 -26.90
N ILE A 566 23.75 -8.01 -25.59
CA ILE A 566 22.64 -8.71 -24.93
C ILE A 566 21.37 -7.84 -24.81
N ILE A 567 21.51 -6.51 -24.88
CA ILE A 567 20.38 -5.59 -24.76
C ILE A 567 19.77 -5.39 -26.15
N PRO A 568 18.48 -5.71 -26.34
CA PRO A 568 17.85 -5.55 -27.65
C PRO A 568 17.93 -4.11 -28.17
N THR A 569 18.06 -3.98 -29.49
CA THR A 569 18.11 -2.68 -30.16
C THR A 569 16.77 -1.96 -30.14
N THR A 570 15.66 -2.69 -30.09
CA THR A 570 14.30 -2.12 -30.06
C THR A 570 13.75 -1.97 -28.64
N TRP A 571 12.91 -0.96 -28.45
CA TRP A 571 12.26 -0.71 -27.15
C TRP A 571 11.27 -1.80 -26.75
N LEU A 572 10.65 -2.48 -27.72
CA LEU A 572 9.82 -3.65 -27.44
C LEU A 572 10.68 -4.77 -26.83
N GLY A 573 11.80 -5.11 -27.46
CA GLY A 573 12.71 -6.15 -26.95
C GLY A 573 13.29 -5.79 -25.59
N ARG A 574 13.68 -4.51 -25.38
CA ARG A 574 14.14 -4.03 -24.07
C ARG A 574 13.08 -4.22 -22.99
N GLY A 575 11.82 -3.84 -23.26
CA GLY A 575 10.75 -3.99 -22.29
C GLY A 575 10.34 -5.45 -22.04
N GLN A 576 10.36 -6.31 -23.07
CA GLN A 576 10.17 -7.77 -22.91
C GLN A 576 11.27 -8.37 -22.02
N LEU A 577 12.53 -8.00 -22.22
CA LEU A 577 13.64 -8.44 -21.38
C LEU A 577 13.46 -7.99 -19.93
N ILE A 578 13.13 -6.71 -19.71
CA ILE A 578 12.86 -6.16 -18.37
C ILE A 578 11.75 -6.96 -17.68
N TYR A 579 10.64 -7.20 -18.38
CA TYR A 579 9.51 -7.95 -17.86
C TYR A 579 9.90 -9.38 -17.48
N LEU A 580 10.56 -10.13 -18.37
CA LEU A 580 10.89 -11.54 -18.16
C LEU A 580 11.88 -11.76 -17.03
N VAL A 581 12.93 -10.94 -16.96
CA VAL A 581 13.92 -11.01 -15.88
C VAL A 581 13.25 -10.74 -14.54
N LEU A 582 12.46 -9.66 -14.45
CA LEU A 582 11.78 -9.30 -13.22
C LEU A 582 10.73 -10.34 -12.79
N LEU A 583 9.93 -10.85 -13.74
CA LEU A 583 8.92 -11.87 -13.50
C LEU A 583 9.54 -13.12 -12.88
N TRP A 584 10.55 -13.70 -13.53
CA TRP A 584 11.12 -14.97 -13.09
C TRP A 584 11.99 -14.82 -11.85
N LEU A 585 12.70 -13.69 -11.68
CA LEU A 585 13.43 -13.40 -10.43
C LEU A 585 12.48 -13.47 -9.22
N MET A 586 11.31 -12.84 -9.34
CA MET A 586 10.35 -12.78 -8.24
C MET A 586 9.57 -14.08 -8.07
N VAL A 587 9.22 -14.79 -9.15
CA VAL A 587 8.56 -16.11 -9.06
C VAL A 587 9.47 -17.13 -8.39
N VAL A 588 10.76 -17.17 -8.77
CA VAL A 588 11.75 -18.06 -8.15
C VAL A 588 11.96 -17.70 -6.69
N GLY A 589 12.22 -16.41 -6.39
CA GLY A 589 12.42 -15.99 -5.01
C GLY A 589 11.19 -16.21 -4.11
N ASN A 590 9.98 -16.08 -4.66
CA ASN A 590 8.75 -16.45 -3.96
C ASN A 590 8.65 -17.97 -3.71
N PHE A 591 9.04 -18.80 -4.68
CA PHE A 591 9.08 -20.25 -4.50
C PHE A 591 10.13 -20.68 -3.46
N GLU A 592 11.32 -20.08 -3.45
CA GLU A 592 12.37 -20.32 -2.44
C GLU A 592 11.90 -20.02 -1.01
N ARG A 593 11.01 -19.03 -0.85
CA ARG A 593 10.33 -18.74 0.43
C ARG A 593 9.39 -19.88 0.84
N ALA A 594 8.57 -20.35 -0.10
CA ALA A 594 7.59 -21.40 0.18
C ALA A 594 8.24 -22.79 0.37
N LEU A 595 9.40 -23.03 -0.24
CA LEU A 595 10.08 -24.32 -0.25
C LEU A 595 10.49 -24.79 1.16
N VAL A 596 10.88 -23.87 2.04
CA VAL A 596 11.36 -24.24 3.39
C VAL A 596 10.24 -24.70 4.34
N VAL A 597 8.98 -24.35 4.04
CA VAL A 597 7.79 -24.69 4.84
C VAL A 597 6.65 -25.17 3.94
N TRP A 598 6.98 -26.07 3.01
CA TRP A 598 6.03 -26.52 1.99
C TRP A 598 4.82 -27.27 2.57
N HIS A 599 3.63 -26.97 2.05
CA HIS A 599 2.39 -27.68 2.38
C HIS A 599 1.51 -27.83 1.12
N PRO A 600 0.77 -28.94 0.92
CA PRO A 600 -0.05 -29.16 -0.29
C PRO A 600 -1.08 -28.05 -0.58
N SER A 601 -1.64 -27.41 0.45
CA SER A 601 -2.56 -26.26 0.28
C SER A 601 -1.92 -25.04 -0.39
N ARG A 602 -0.59 -24.96 -0.43
CA ARG A 602 0.17 -23.91 -1.13
C ARG A 602 0.19 -24.13 -2.64
N LEU A 603 -0.21 -25.29 -3.17
CA LEU A 603 -0.34 -25.52 -4.63
C LEU A 603 -1.24 -24.46 -5.27
N LEU A 604 -2.38 -24.10 -4.65
CA LEU A 604 -3.26 -23.04 -5.16
C LEU A 604 -2.55 -21.67 -5.28
N THR A 605 -1.50 -21.45 -4.48
CA THR A 605 -0.73 -20.20 -4.51
C THR A 605 0.45 -20.35 -5.46
N GLU A 606 1.39 -21.24 -5.15
CA GLU A 606 2.68 -21.31 -5.84
C GLU A 606 2.59 -21.91 -7.25
N TRP A 607 1.77 -22.96 -7.42
CA TRP A 607 1.58 -23.58 -8.74
C TRP A 607 0.81 -22.64 -9.67
N VAL A 608 -0.25 -21.99 -9.18
CA VAL A 608 -1.03 -21.04 -9.99
C VAL A 608 -0.19 -19.82 -10.39
N ILE A 609 0.63 -19.28 -9.47
CA ILE A 609 1.60 -18.22 -9.79
C ILE A 609 2.55 -18.67 -10.91
N THR A 610 3.10 -19.90 -10.81
CA THR A 610 4.02 -20.45 -11.81
C THR A 610 3.35 -20.63 -13.18
N VAL A 611 2.15 -21.21 -13.22
CA VAL A 611 1.38 -21.39 -14.47
C VAL A 611 1.05 -20.04 -15.10
N ASN A 612 0.63 -19.06 -14.29
CA ASN A 612 0.36 -17.71 -14.76
C ASN A 612 1.63 -17.05 -15.32
N ALA A 613 2.80 -17.29 -14.73
CA ALA A 613 4.08 -16.78 -15.22
C ALA A 613 4.50 -17.41 -16.56
N ILE A 614 4.27 -18.72 -16.74
CA ILE A 614 4.48 -19.41 -18.02
C ILE A 614 3.58 -18.82 -19.11
N LEU A 615 2.27 -18.67 -18.82
CA LEU A 615 1.32 -18.06 -19.75
C LEU A 615 1.69 -16.60 -20.06
N SER A 616 2.11 -15.84 -19.06
CA SER A 616 2.53 -14.45 -19.25
C SER A 616 3.80 -14.34 -20.09
N THR A 617 4.74 -15.28 -19.94
CA THR A 617 5.95 -15.40 -20.77
C THR A 617 5.56 -15.63 -22.24
N LEU A 618 4.63 -16.54 -22.52
CA LEU A 618 4.13 -16.75 -23.88
C LEU A 618 3.47 -15.48 -24.44
N LEU A 619 2.56 -14.88 -23.67
CA LEU A 619 1.78 -13.74 -24.12
C LEU A 619 2.63 -12.48 -24.33
N VAL A 620 3.61 -12.19 -23.46
CA VAL A 620 4.46 -11.00 -23.60
C VAL A 620 5.38 -11.10 -24.81
N LEU A 621 5.74 -12.32 -25.24
CA LEU A 621 6.57 -12.56 -26.41
C LEU A 621 5.77 -12.55 -27.72
N VAL A 622 4.51 -12.98 -27.71
CA VAL A 622 3.69 -13.17 -28.93
C VAL A 622 2.73 -12.01 -29.21
N ILE A 623 2.21 -11.34 -28.19
CA ILE A 623 1.13 -10.35 -28.38
C ILE A 623 1.63 -8.98 -28.86
N PRO A 624 2.67 -8.37 -28.28
CA PRO A 624 3.18 -7.07 -28.73
C PRO A 624 3.88 -7.18 -30.09
N HIS A 625 3.59 -6.26 -31.02
CA HIS A 625 4.28 -6.20 -32.32
C HIS A 625 4.87 -4.81 -32.58
N GLU A 626 6.03 -4.75 -33.24
CA GLU A 626 6.73 -3.50 -33.55
C GLU A 626 5.92 -2.55 -34.44
N ARG A 627 5.25 -3.08 -35.46
CA ARG A 627 4.54 -2.30 -36.49
C ARG A 627 3.08 -1.99 -36.14
N GLU A 628 2.77 -1.84 -34.85
CA GLU A 628 1.42 -1.47 -34.43
C GLU A 628 1.22 0.03 -34.47
N THR A 629 0.03 0.46 -34.93
CA THR A 629 -0.36 1.86 -34.95
C THR A 629 -1.69 2.01 -34.21
N VAL A 630 -1.82 3.11 -33.46
CA VAL A 630 -3.04 3.47 -32.75
C VAL A 630 -3.61 4.73 -33.40
N SER A 631 -4.89 4.68 -33.75
CA SER A 631 -5.63 5.88 -34.16
C SER A 631 -5.95 6.71 -32.92
N VAL A 632 -5.41 7.93 -32.87
CA VAL A 632 -5.58 8.86 -31.75
C VAL A 632 -6.64 9.91 -32.10
N GLN A 633 -7.64 10.02 -31.26
CA GLN A 633 -8.70 11.03 -31.32
C GLN A 633 -8.68 11.83 -30.02
N SER A 634 -7.87 12.89 -30.00
CA SER A 634 -7.73 13.73 -28.81
C SER A 634 -8.98 14.60 -28.59
N PRO A 635 -9.67 14.48 -27.44
CA PRO A 635 -10.80 15.35 -27.15
C PRO A 635 -10.33 16.77 -26.83
N ALA A 636 -11.21 17.76 -27.06
CA ALA A 636 -10.92 19.16 -26.72
C ALA A 636 -10.72 19.38 -25.20
N SER A 637 -11.37 18.57 -24.35
CA SER A 637 -11.23 18.64 -22.90
C SER A 637 -11.54 17.31 -22.22
N PHE A 638 -10.83 17.02 -21.13
CA PHE A 638 -11.07 15.86 -20.27
C PHE A 638 -12.09 16.13 -19.15
N ALA A 639 -12.54 17.36 -18.96
CA ALA A 639 -13.45 17.73 -17.86
C ALA A 639 -14.81 16.98 -17.88
N PRO A 640 -15.49 16.81 -19.03
CA PRO A 640 -16.74 16.04 -19.08
C PRO A 640 -16.51 14.58 -18.69
N PHE A 641 -15.42 13.98 -19.16
CA PHE A 641 -15.06 12.60 -18.84
C PHE A 641 -14.75 12.44 -17.34
N TYR A 642 -14.03 13.39 -16.75
CA TYR A 642 -13.76 13.40 -15.32
C TYR A 642 -15.05 13.42 -14.47
N ARG A 643 -16.03 14.25 -14.85
CA ARG A 643 -17.34 14.25 -14.19
C ARG A 643 -18.07 12.91 -14.37
N GLN A 644 -18.06 12.35 -15.58
CA GLN A 644 -18.74 11.09 -15.89
C GLN A 644 -18.15 9.89 -15.13
N VAL A 645 -16.82 9.80 -15.00
CA VAL A 645 -16.20 8.67 -14.28
C VAL A 645 -16.53 8.68 -12.80
N TRP A 646 -16.66 9.86 -12.17
CA TRP A 646 -17.14 9.96 -10.79
C TRP A 646 -18.60 9.55 -10.62
N ILE A 647 -19.49 9.99 -11.53
CA ILE A 647 -20.90 9.55 -11.51
C ILE A 647 -20.97 8.03 -11.63
N ARG A 648 -20.17 7.44 -12.52
CA ARG A 648 -20.08 5.98 -12.68
C ARG A 648 -19.52 5.29 -11.44
N ALA A 649 -18.53 5.87 -10.76
CA ALA A 649 -17.98 5.32 -9.53
C ALA A 649 -19.04 5.25 -8.42
N VAL A 650 -19.79 6.35 -8.21
CA VAL A 650 -20.87 6.41 -7.22
C VAL A 650 -22.00 5.44 -7.58
N ALA A 651 -22.42 5.42 -8.85
CA ALA A 651 -23.43 4.47 -9.30
C ALA A 651 -22.98 3.02 -9.12
N ALA A 652 -21.70 2.72 -9.42
CA ALA A 652 -21.14 1.38 -9.28
C ALA A 652 -21.24 0.85 -7.85
N VAL A 653 -20.78 1.62 -6.85
CA VAL A 653 -20.86 1.18 -5.43
C VAL A 653 -22.30 1.13 -4.91
N ALA A 654 -23.15 2.09 -5.30
CA ALA A 654 -24.55 2.12 -4.88
C ALA A 654 -25.29 0.87 -5.39
N ILE A 655 -25.14 0.55 -6.68
CA ILE A 655 -25.78 -0.59 -7.31
C ILE A 655 -25.20 -1.91 -6.76
N SER A 656 -23.88 -2.04 -6.74
CA SER A 656 -23.22 -3.30 -6.36
C SER A 656 -23.41 -3.64 -4.88
N SER A 657 -23.46 -2.65 -3.99
CA SER A 657 -23.72 -2.89 -2.56
C SER A 657 -25.14 -3.41 -2.30
N VAL A 658 -26.14 -2.92 -3.01
CA VAL A 658 -27.52 -3.44 -2.92
C VAL A 658 -27.58 -4.89 -3.40
N PHE A 659 -27.00 -5.18 -4.57
CA PHE A 659 -26.97 -6.55 -5.10
C PHE A 659 -26.22 -7.50 -4.16
N PHE A 660 -25.09 -7.08 -3.60
CA PHE A 660 -24.37 -7.87 -2.62
C PHE A 660 -25.25 -8.20 -1.41
N VAL A 661 -25.84 -7.20 -0.75
CA VAL A 661 -26.63 -7.43 0.46
C VAL A 661 -27.82 -8.35 0.16
N VAL A 662 -28.56 -8.09 -0.92
CA VAL A 662 -29.74 -8.89 -1.30
C VAL A 662 -29.34 -10.34 -1.54
N THR A 663 -28.36 -10.58 -2.42
CA THR A 663 -27.97 -11.95 -2.77
C THR A 663 -27.34 -12.70 -1.61
N ASN A 664 -26.54 -12.02 -0.80
CA ASN A 664 -25.88 -12.64 0.34
C ASN A 664 -26.91 -13.10 1.39
N ARG A 665 -27.90 -12.26 1.70
CA ARG A 665 -29.00 -12.57 2.63
C ARG A 665 -29.88 -13.72 2.13
N LEU A 666 -30.16 -13.77 0.82
CA LEU A 666 -30.91 -14.86 0.19
C LEU A 666 -30.18 -16.21 0.24
N ILE A 667 -28.85 -16.21 0.34
CA ILE A 667 -28.04 -17.43 0.32
C ILE A 667 -27.73 -17.95 1.72
N TYR A 668 -27.32 -17.06 2.62
CA TYR A 668 -26.79 -17.43 3.93
C TYR A 668 -27.83 -17.51 5.03
N HIS A 669 -29.00 -16.86 4.88
CA HIS A 669 -30.08 -16.83 5.88
C HIS A 669 -29.56 -16.67 7.32
N TYR A 670 -28.70 -15.66 7.54
CA TYR A 670 -28.00 -15.51 8.81
C TYR A 670 -28.92 -15.62 10.03
N PRO A 671 -28.51 -16.36 11.08
CA PRO A 671 -29.30 -16.52 12.28
C PRO A 671 -29.53 -15.17 12.97
N VAL A 672 -30.71 -15.00 13.58
CA VAL A 672 -31.14 -13.75 14.23
C VAL A 672 -30.20 -13.36 15.39
N ASN A 673 -29.58 -14.34 16.06
CA ASN A 673 -28.74 -14.16 17.24
C ASN A 673 -27.32 -14.73 17.02
N GLU A 674 -26.67 -14.39 15.89
CA GLU A 674 -25.27 -14.77 15.67
C GLU A 674 -24.34 -13.97 16.60
N LYS A 675 -23.74 -14.64 17.59
CA LYS A 675 -22.75 -14.03 18.50
C LYS A 675 -21.47 -13.66 17.76
N ALA A 676 -20.84 -12.55 18.14
CA ALA A 676 -19.50 -12.24 17.68
C ALA A 676 -18.51 -13.33 18.17
N SER A 677 -17.51 -13.63 17.35
CA SER A 677 -16.46 -14.61 17.67
C SER A 677 -15.13 -14.13 17.10
N ALA A 678 -14.03 -14.87 17.30
CA ALA A 678 -12.76 -14.55 16.64
C ALA A 678 -12.85 -14.54 15.10
N MET A 679 -13.85 -15.21 14.51
CA MET A 679 -14.09 -15.26 13.07
C MET A 679 -15.30 -14.42 12.62
N ILE A 680 -16.01 -13.76 13.54
CA ILE A 680 -17.22 -12.97 13.26
C ILE A 680 -17.03 -11.59 13.86
N HIS A 681 -16.82 -10.63 12.97
CA HIS A 681 -16.58 -9.23 13.31
C HIS A 681 -17.85 -8.42 13.07
N THR A 682 -18.10 -7.44 13.94
CA THR A 682 -19.19 -6.49 13.76
C THR A 682 -18.68 -5.06 13.94
N ARG A 683 -19.04 -4.15 13.02
CA ARG A 683 -18.70 -2.73 13.12
C ARG A 683 -19.66 -1.96 14.02
N PHE A 684 -20.91 -2.40 14.01
CA PHE A 684 -22.05 -1.81 14.70
C PHE A 684 -22.79 -2.88 15.50
N GLY A 685 -23.51 -2.44 16.53
CA GLY A 685 -24.26 -3.30 17.44
C GLY A 685 -23.64 -3.37 18.84
N PRO A 686 -24.28 -4.09 19.77
CA PRO A 686 -23.80 -4.20 21.15
C PRO A 686 -22.43 -4.86 21.29
N GLU A 687 -22.11 -5.84 20.42
CA GLU A 687 -20.83 -6.57 20.41
C GLU A 687 -19.87 -6.05 19.32
N ALA A 688 -19.97 -4.77 18.94
CA ALA A 688 -19.07 -4.16 17.97
C ALA A 688 -17.60 -4.30 18.41
N ASP A 689 -16.69 -4.58 17.47
CA ASP A 689 -15.29 -4.90 17.79
C ASP A 689 -14.61 -3.81 18.61
N TRP A 690 -14.85 -2.55 18.27
CA TRP A 690 -14.28 -1.41 18.99
C TRP A 690 -14.80 -1.27 20.44
N LYS A 691 -15.96 -1.87 20.76
CA LYS A 691 -16.49 -1.96 22.12
C LYS A 691 -15.94 -3.18 22.86
N ALA A 692 -16.03 -4.35 22.23
CA ALA A 692 -15.76 -5.64 22.87
C ALA A 692 -14.27 -6.03 22.88
N LYS A 693 -13.47 -5.47 21.95
CA LYS A 693 -12.05 -5.76 21.75
C LYS A 693 -11.25 -4.47 21.46
N PRO A 694 -11.29 -3.45 22.34
CA PRO A 694 -10.53 -2.21 22.14
C PRO A 694 -9.01 -2.44 22.36
N ASN A 695 -8.17 -1.59 21.76
CA ASN A 695 -6.76 -1.54 22.11
C ASN A 695 -6.60 -0.79 23.44
N LEU A 696 -5.99 -1.44 24.43
CA LEU A 696 -5.77 -0.90 25.77
C LEU A 696 -4.28 -0.68 26.05
N LYS A 697 -3.95 0.43 26.74
CA LYS A 697 -2.56 0.87 27.00
C LYS A 697 -1.78 -0.12 27.89
N ASN A 698 -2.36 -0.56 29.00
CA ASN A 698 -1.67 -1.35 30.03
C ASN A 698 -2.33 -2.72 30.31
N ALA A 699 -3.08 -3.30 29.36
CA ALA A 699 -3.73 -4.60 29.53
C ALA A 699 -3.22 -5.66 28.53
N GLN A 700 -3.35 -6.94 28.89
CA GLN A 700 -3.18 -8.04 27.93
C GLN A 700 -4.33 -8.02 26.91
N HIS A 701 -4.00 -8.11 25.63
CA HIS A 701 -4.97 -8.09 24.53
C HIS A 701 -5.75 -9.41 24.45
N LYS A 702 -6.98 -9.33 23.94
CA LYS A 702 -7.86 -10.48 23.64
C LYS A 702 -8.03 -10.68 22.15
#